data_AF-A0A9N8HJM5-F1
#
_entry.id   AF-A0A9N8HJM5-F1
#
_cell.length_a   1.000
_cell.length_b   1.000
_cell.length_c   1.000
_cell.angle_alpha   90.00
_cell.angle_beta   90.00
_cell.angle_gamma   90.00
#
_symmetry.space_group_name_H-M   'P 1'
#
loop_
_entity.id
_entity.type
_entity.pdbx_description
1 polymer ?
#
loop_
_entity_poly.entity_id
_entity_poly.type
_entity_poly.pdbx_seq_one_letter_code
_entity_poly.pdbx_strand_id
1 'polypeptide(L)'
;MTPQRSRHDVPTDELFEEAYSGIAQHIFPNGFPAMPKLLSKEVDAIEKAWQRSTTRKRSRATITEAQAVKSLQKLQSVAKEVGFTTDQQNSICLIACGTLDPQSVSSKASLSAEDFAASTCLLFRDLVTINLPKSGHFISELSVLKLLSACQTPKADALGIASVLQFLWLAVQNGALSEPAERALDSLYSVIFKWSTDPALCFDAVRLLLVITTKKHARVFRARRLHRFYVATGAAPAKFAPLVLLELFARLNPPGCGPILATIPNRPKERDVKKNARWLVFPNTAWKRAFEHTWYKQDNESPEGAPQSTNLCSLPGLSWDPLSDSGLFHGRLAPFQDSDRFRVSLSFMLQQEWHHPETTSAPKDNLPSQSATKDKESRSSTISEKMDLDDSSSDDSTTSDDGAGEDRTVRQRNNPPTLATQTTTTTTTRRVAILKRVAAAAMKAEHSFEVESAFVTDLLLPSWDGAEEWGVWLLYDILPALAIPSTFSDLWSKVLIYLERLFLFGTAKVRYAIVAGTLSSLLSRLARHGREEHGSSAARQRLVKEFVHWTNHLLVESSLSHGSWGSSLESEAAITFFRVVSREVTQSCRLVVLPPTTWAHRLLLSSSLFPIDRVWELMVAYANSLKELKTKQANSNGTIIEGLDRVAIFNCLLVDFSLAIHHQKHDEKVTGMSILYQDTPETTITRLGGKAMLHETMPRMLSIETGAASAQFVSQFLCRNGRLPLGVGELLQGKEKHQYFEFLWKEIGMDGLHAFETLFINRRI
;
A
#
# COMPACT_ATOMS: atom_id res chain seq x y z
N MET A 1 -25.50 -0.31 42.12
CA MET A 1 -26.55 -0.34 41.09
C MET A 1 -26.08 0.46 39.89
N THR A 2 -25.58 -0.19 38.84
CA THR A 2 -25.32 0.43 37.54
C THR A 2 -26.61 0.36 36.70
N PRO A 3 -26.97 1.42 35.95
CA PRO A 3 -28.19 1.39 35.14
C PRO A 3 -28.01 0.41 33.98
N GLN A 4 -28.90 -0.58 33.88
CA GLN A 4 -28.99 -1.43 32.69
C GLN A 4 -29.38 -0.57 31.49
N ARG A 5 -28.42 -0.29 30.60
CA ARG A 5 -28.72 0.14 29.24
C ARG A 5 -29.35 -1.06 28.52
N SER A 6 -30.67 -1.05 28.37
CA SER A 6 -31.35 -1.95 27.45
C SER A 6 -30.91 -1.64 26.02
N ARG A 7 -29.99 -2.46 25.48
CA ARG A 7 -29.72 -2.53 24.04
C ARG A 7 -30.96 -3.11 23.35
N HIS A 8 -31.92 -2.26 23.04
CA HIS A 8 -32.86 -2.53 21.97
C HIS A 8 -32.17 -2.17 20.65
N ASP A 9 -31.40 -3.12 20.14
CA ASP A 9 -30.85 -3.07 18.79
C ASP A 9 -32.00 -3.22 17.79
N VAL A 10 -32.69 -2.12 17.49
CA VAL A 10 -33.54 -2.04 16.29
C VAL A 10 -32.62 -2.24 15.09
N PRO A 11 -32.92 -3.17 14.16
CA PRO A 11 -32.08 -3.37 12.99
C PRO A 11 -31.90 -2.04 12.25
N THR A 12 -30.64 -1.64 12.03
CA THR A 12 -30.33 -0.36 11.36
C THR A 12 -30.93 -0.27 9.96
N ASP A 13 -31.11 -1.43 9.32
CA ASP A 13 -31.80 -1.57 8.04
C ASP A 13 -33.30 -1.26 8.11
N GLU A 14 -34.01 -1.58 9.21
CA GLU A 14 -35.43 -1.23 9.37
C GLU A 14 -35.63 0.28 9.55
N LEU A 15 -34.74 0.92 10.32
CA LEU A 15 -34.73 2.38 10.50
C LEU A 15 -34.39 3.10 9.19
N PHE A 16 -33.47 2.55 8.39
CA PHE A 16 -33.17 3.02 7.04
C PHE A 16 -34.40 2.89 6.13
N GLU A 17 -34.97 1.69 5.97
CA GLU A 17 -36.10 1.43 5.05
C GLU A 17 -37.33 2.29 5.38
N GLU A 18 -37.66 2.48 6.66
CA GLU A 18 -38.78 3.33 7.07
C GLU A 18 -38.56 4.81 6.71
N ALA A 19 -37.34 5.32 6.90
CA ALA A 19 -37.00 6.71 6.57
C ALA A 19 -36.83 6.91 5.05
N TYR A 20 -36.13 5.99 4.38
CA TYR A 20 -35.88 5.97 2.95
C TYR A 20 -37.18 5.89 2.15
N SER A 21 -38.08 4.96 2.49
CA SER A 21 -39.36 4.80 1.80
C SER A 21 -40.24 6.06 1.86
N GLY A 22 -40.18 6.81 2.97
CA GLY A 22 -40.87 8.10 3.10
C GLY A 22 -40.42 9.15 2.08
N ILE A 23 -39.11 9.25 1.84
CA ILE A 23 -38.54 10.17 0.86
C ILE A 23 -38.75 9.65 -0.57
N ALA A 24 -38.52 8.35 -0.79
CA ALA A 24 -38.72 7.70 -2.09
C ALA A 24 -40.15 7.86 -2.62
N GLN A 25 -41.17 7.65 -1.79
CA GLN A 25 -42.57 7.78 -2.22
C GLN A 25 -43.00 9.24 -2.44
N HIS A 26 -42.36 10.20 -1.78
CA HIS A 26 -42.61 11.63 -2.01
C HIS A 26 -42.03 12.10 -3.36
N ILE A 27 -40.81 11.65 -3.71
CA ILE A 27 -40.14 12.01 -4.98
C ILE A 27 -40.62 11.15 -6.16
N PHE A 28 -41.01 9.90 -5.91
CA PHE A 28 -41.48 8.96 -6.93
C PHE A 28 -42.87 8.40 -6.61
N PRO A 29 -43.93 9.24 -6.55
CA PRO A 29 -45.27 8.83 -6.14
C PRO A 29 -45.95 7.85 -7.11
N ASN A 30 -45.50 7.82 -8.37
CA ASN A 30 -45.98 6.90 -9.41
C ASN A 30 -45.12 5.63 -9.52
N GLY A 31 -44.06 5.51 -8.71
CA GLY A 31 -43.09 4.42 -8.76
C GLY A 31 -41.71 4.88 -9.23
N PHE A 32 -40.67 4.12 -8.88
CA PHE A 32 -39.29 4.41 -9.29
C PHE A 32 -39.19 4.38 -10.82
N PRO A 33 -38.61 5.40 -11.49
CA PRO A 33 -38.51 5.43 -12.93
C PRO A 33 -37.63 4.28 -13.42
N ALA A 34 -38.12 3.56 -14.44
CA ALA A 34 -37.42 2.40 -15.01
C ALA A 34 -36.02 2.80 -15.50
N MET A 35 -34.99 2.29 -14.82
CA MET A 35 -33.60 2.63 -15.11
C MET A 35 -33.11 1.90 -16.37
N PRO A 36 -32.25 2.53 -17.20
CA PRO A 36 -31.66 1.86 -18.36
C PRO A 36 -30.92 0.58 -17.96
N LYS A 37 -31.16 -0.53 -18.67
CA LYS A 37 -30.70 -1.90 -18.36
C LYS A 37 -29.17 -2.14 -18.30
N LEU A 38 -28.35 -1.09 -18.43
CA LEU A 38 -26.88 -1.15 -18.50
C LEU A 38 -26.19 -1.59 -17.21
N LEU A 39 -26.91 -1.69 -16.08
CA LEU A 39 -26.38 -2.01 -14.74
C LEU A 39 -27.27 -3.03 -14.01
N SER A 40 -27.67 -4.11 -14.69
CA SER A 40 -28.82 -4.94 -14.27
C SER A 40 -28.74 -5.52 -12.86
N LYS A 41 -27.62 -6.12 -12.42
CA LYS A 41 -27.61 -6.88 -11.14
C LYS A 41 -27.80 -6.01 -9.89
N GLU A 42 -27.17 -4.84 -9.83
CA GLU A 42 -27.29 -3.93 -8.69
C GLU A 42 -28.61 -3.15 -8.72
N VAL A 43 -29.05 -2.74 -9.92
CA VAL A 43 -30.35 -2.08 -10.11
C VAL A 43 -31.50 -3.03 -9.78
N ASP A 44 -31.44 -4.29 -10.18
CA ASP A 44 -32.42 -5.33 -9.81
C ASP A 44 -32.53 -5.50 -8.28
N ALA A 45 -31.41 -5.37 -7.54
CA ALA A 45 -31.41 -5.49 -6.09
C ALA A 45 -32.09 -4.28 -5.42
N ILE A 46 -31.77 -3.06 -5.87
CA ILE A 46 -32.38 -1.82 -5.40
C ILE A 46 -33.88 -1.77 -5.76
N GLU A 47 -34.24 -2.17 -6.97
CA GLU A 47 -35.65 -2.25 -7.39
C GLU A 47 -36.41 -3.30 -6.56
N LYS A 48 -35.82 -4.46 -6.28
CA LYS A 48 -36.42 -5.46 -5.38
C LYS A 48 -36.54 -4.96 -3.94
N ALA A 49 -35.60 -4.16 -3.43
CA ALA A 49 -35.71 -3.54 -2.11
C ALA A 49 -36.89 -2.54 -2.08
N TRP A 50 -37.00 -1.67 -3.08
CA TRP A 50 -38.11 -0.73 -3.22
C TRP A 50 -39.47 -1.43 -3.43
N GLN A 51 -39.52 -2.52 -4.20
CA GLN A 51 -40.72 -3.35 -4.34
C GLN A 51 -41.10 -4.03 -3.01
N ARG A 52 -40.14 -4.48 -2.19
CA ARG A 52 -40.39 -5.05 -0.85
C ARG A 52 -40.92 -4.01 0.16
N SER A 53 -40.43 -2.77 0.11
CA SER A 53 -40.91 -1.71 1.02
C SER A 53 -42.30 -1.19 0.62
N THR A 54 -42.59 -1.10 -0.69
CA THR A 54 -43.91 -0.68 -1.19
C THR A 54 -45.00 -1.74 -1.11
N THR A 55 -44.68 -3.04 -1.25
CA THR A 55 -45.69 -4.13 -1.17
C THR A 55 -46.26 -4.35 0.23
N ARG A 56 -45.62 -3.85 1.29
CA ARG A 56 -45.99 -4.16 2.69
C ARG A 56 -47.09 -3.30 3.34
N LYS A 57 -47.56 -2.19 2.74
CA LYS A 57 -48.65 -1.37 3.33
C LYS A 57 -49.72 -0.90 2.33
N ARG A 58 -50.96 -0.87 2.81
CA ARG A 58 -52.18 -0.48 2.08
C ARG A 58 -52.21 1.04 1.79
N SER A 59 -52.87 1.37 0.68
CA SER A 59 -53.15 2.70 0.11
C SER A 59 -51.93 3.53 -0.33
N ARG A 60 -51.99 4.07 -1.56
CA ARG A 60 -51.09 5.13 -2.05
C ARG A 60 -51.46 6.47 -1.41
N ALA A 61 -51.35 6.56 -0.09
CA ALA A 61 -51.45 7.84 0.59
C ALA A 61 -50.28 8.72 0.14
N THR A 62 -50.57 9.88 -0.44
CA THR A 62 -49.54 10.83 -0.86
C THR A 62 -48.81 11.36 0.37
N ILE A 63 -47.52 11.03 0.50
CA ILE A 63 -46.69 11.48 1.61
C ILE A 63 -46.56 13.00 1.58
N THR A 64 -46.94 13.64 2.69
CA THR A 64 -46.90 15.09 2.81
C THR A 64 -45.46 15.59 2.91
N GLU A 65 -45.22 16.84 2.52
CA GLU A 65 -43.90 17.48 2.64
C GLU A 65 -43.35 17.40 4.07
N ALA A 66 -44.19 17.66 5.08
CA ALA A 66 -43.83 17.52 6.50
C ALA A 66 -43.39 16.09 6.89
N GLN A 67 -43.97 15.06 6.28
CA GLN A 67 -43.54 13.67 6.47
C GLN A 67 -42.20 13.41 5.76
N ALA A 68 -41.99 13.94 4.55
CA ALA A 68 -40.72 13.83 3.85
C ALA A 68 -39.57 14.53 4.61
N VAL A 69 -39.80 15.73 5.17
CA VAL A 69 -38.85 16.45 6.03
C VAL A 69 -38.53 15.64 7.29
N LYS A 70 -39.53 15.05 7.95
CA LYS A 70 -39.32 14.17 9.11
C LYS A 70 -38.49 12.93 8.74
N SER A 71 -38.73 12.35 7.57
CA SER A 71 -37.95 11.23 7.04
C SER A 71 -36.49 11.61 6.74
N LEU A 72 -36.25 12.81 6.17
CA LEU A 72 -34.91 13.35 5.95
C LEU A 72 -34.15 13.58 7.27
N GLN A 73 -34.82 14.12 8.29
CA GLN A 73 -34.26 14.25 9.64
C GLN A 73 -33.89 12.88 10.24
N LYS A 74 -34.70 11.84 10.03
CA LYS A 74 -34.43 10.47 10.48
C LYS A 74 -33.26 9.82 9.71
N LEU A 75 -33.14 10.03 8.39
CA LEU A 75 -31.93 9.61 7.67
C LEU A 75 -30.70 10.37 8.17
N GLN A 76 -30.81 11.67 8.48
CA GLN A 76 -29.70 12.46 8.99
C GLN A 76 -29.23 12.00 10.38
N SER A 77 -30.11 11.48 11.25
CA SER A 77 -29.68 10.88 12.53
C SER A 77 -28.98 9.54 12.30
N VAL A 78 -29.55 8.63 11.49
CA VAL A 78 -28.93 7.34 11.15
C VAL A 78 -27.55 7.53 10.52
N ALA A 79 -27.44 8.48 9.57
CA ALA A 79 -26.18 8.85 8.94
C ALA A 79 -25.09 9.23 9.95
N LYS A 80 -25.41 10.08 10.93
CA LYS A 80 -24.44 10.55 11.95
C LYS A 80 -24.06 9.47 12.97
N GLU A 81 -24.99 8.57 13.28
CA GLU A 81 -24.80 7.54 14.30
C GLU A 81 -24.02 6.32 13.77
N VAL A 82 -24.33 5.87 12.54
CA VAL A 82 -23.86 4.58 11.99
C VAL A 82 -23.25 4.73 10.59
N GLY A 83 -23.70 5.70 9.79
CA GLY A 83 -23.43 5.74 8.35
C GLY A 83 -24.27 4.71 7.58
N PHE A 84 -24.02 4.59 6.28
CA PHE A 84 -24.79 3.75 5.36
C PHE A 84 -23.93 2.67 4.68
N THR A 85 -24.52 1.51 4.43
CA THR A 85 -23.90 0.45 3.60
C THR A 85 -23.85 0.87 2.13
N THR A 86 -22.99 0.26 1.31
CA THR A 86 -22.84 0.59 -0.11
C THR A 86 -24.17 0.58 -0.89
N ASP A 87 -25.08 -0.36 -0.61
CA ASP A 87 -26.41 -0.42 -1.23
C ASP A 87 -27.35 0.70 -0.78
N GLN A 88 -27.28 1.06 0.51
CA GLN A 88 -28.01 2.20 1.07
C GLN A 88 -27.48 3.52 0.47
N GLN A 89 -26.15 3.65 0.31
CA GLN A 89 -25.53 4.81 -0.34
C GLN A 89 -25.91 4.93 -1.82
N ASN A 90 -25.90 3.82 -2.55
CA ASN A 90 -26.37 3.76 -3.93
C ASN A 90 -27.83 4.24 -4.01
N SER A 91 -28.67 3.75 -3.10
CA SER A 91 -30.08 4.09 -3.02
C SER A 91 -30.32 5.58 -2.73
N ILE A 92 -29.56 6.18 -1.80
CA ILE A 92 -29.57 7.63 -1.52
C ILE A 92 -29.09 8.43 -2.73
N CYS A 93 -27.98 8.03 -3.36
CA CYS A 93 -27.47 8.67 -4.58
C CYS A 93 -28.52 8.69 -5.70
N LEU A 94 -29.26 7.60 -5.90
CA LEU A 94 -30.30 7.52 -6.92
C LEU A 94 -31.50 8.42 -6.61
N ILE A 95 -31.95 8.48 -5.35
CA ILE A 95 -32.99 9.43 -4.94
C ILE A 95 -32.51 10.87 -5.16
N ALA A 96 -31.29 11.21 -4.72
CA ALA A 96 -30.73 12.55 -4.88
C ALA A 96 -30.70 12.95 -6.36
N CYS A 97 -30.17 12.10 -7.24
CA CYS A 97 -30.19 12.37 -8.68
C CYS A 97 -31.62 12.50 -9.26
N GLY A 98 -32.60 11.84 -8.62
CA GLY A 98 -34.02 11.90 -8.96
C GLY A 98 -34.74 13.20 -8.58
N THR A 99 -34.34 13.88 -7.49
CA THR A 99 -34.96 15.16 -7.09
C THR A 99 -34.73 16.25 -8.13
N LEU A 100 -33.62 16.16 -8.86
CA LEU A 100 -33.28 17.09 -9.93
C LEU A 100 -34.18 16.94 -11.16
N ASP A 101 -35.04 15.91 -11.26
CA ASP A 101 -35.95 15.77 -12.40
C ASP A 101 -37.35 16.34 -12.13
N PRO A 102 -37.75 17.47 -12.76
CA PRO A 102 -39.07 18.07 -12.51
C PRO A 102 -40.26 17.21 -12.95
N GLN A 103 -40.04 16.09 -13.67
CA GLN A 103 -41.09 15.13 -13.99
C GLN A 103 -41.31 14.06 -12.90
N SER A 104 -40.37 13.86 -11.97
CA SER A 104 -40.50 12.87 -10.90
C SER A 104 -41.37 13.41 -9.76
N VAL A 105 -41.04 14.59 -9.27
CA VAL A 105 -41.66 15.25 -8.11
C VAL A 105 -43.10 15.67 -8.46
N SER A 106 -44.08 15.21 -7.67
CA SER A 106 -45.50 15.38 -7.98
C SER A 106 -45.92 16.84 -8.18
N SER A 107 -46.41 17.15 -9.38
CA SER A 107 -46.83 18.48 -9.87
C SER A 107 -48.09 19.07 -9.22
N LYS A 108 -48.36 18.75 -7.95
CA LYS A 108 -49.54 19.21 -7.19
C LYS A 108 -49.26 20.39 -6.25
N ALA A 109 -48.00 20.79 -6.08
CA ALA A 109 -47.65 21.98 -5.31
C ALA A 109 -47.83 23.23 -6.19
N SER A 110 -48.62 24.19 -5.73
CA SER A 110 -48.87 25.49 -6.40
C SER A 110 -47.71 26.48 -6.23
N LEU A 111 -46.46 25.98 -6.19
CA LEU A 111 -45.25 26.78 -6.09
C LEU A 111 -44.90 27.38 -7.44
N SER A 112 -44.16 28.50 -7.44
CA SER A 112 -43.55 28.97 -8.68
C SER A 112 -42.50 27.97 -9.17
N ALA A 113 -42.22 27.96 -10.48
CA ALA A 113 -41.19 27.09 -11.04
C ALA A 113 -39.80 27.36 -10.43
N GLU A 114 -39.55 28.59 -9.95
CA GLU A 114 -38.31 29.01 -9.31
C GLU A 114 -38.20 28.47 -7.86
N ASP A 115 -39.26 28.60 -7.05
CA ASP A 115 -39.31 28.06 -5.68
C ASP A 115 -39.14 26.53 -5.68
N PHE A 116 -39.73 25.86 -6.68
CA PHE A 116 -39.65 24.43 -6.89
C PHE A 116 -38.25 23.98 -7.30
N ALA A 117 -37.59 24.71 -8.22
CA ALA A 117 -36.20 24.45 -8.60
C ALA A 117 -35.23 24.67 -7.41
N ALA A 118 -35.44 25.71 -6.61
CA ALA A 118 -34.67 25.95 -5.40
C ALA A 118 -34.83 24.82 -4.39
N SER A 119 -36.07 24.38 -4.13
CA SER A 119 -36.39 23.32 -3.17
C SER A 119 -35.80 21.96 -3.57
N THR A 120 -35.84 21.62 -4.87
CA THR A 120 -35.27 20.37 -5.41
C THR A 120 -33.74 20.34 -5.38
N CYS A 121 -33.07 21.48 -5.61
CA CYS A 121 -31.62 21.61 -5.47
C CYS A 121 -31.17 21.55 -3.99
N LEU A 122 -31.92 22.16 -3.07
CA LEU A 122 -31.68 22.03 -1.63
C LEU A 122 -31.80 20.57 -1.17
N LEU A 123 -32.84 19.85 -1.60
CA LEU A 123 -33.01 18.44 -1.25
C LEU A 123 -31.92 17.54 -1.86
N PHE A 124 -31.50 17.79 -3.10
CA PHE A 124 -30.34 17.12 -3.73
C PHE A 124 -29.09 17.28 -2.86
N ARG A 125 -28.77 18.53 -2.51
CA ARG A 125 -27.61 18.88 -1.69
C ARG A 125 -27.66 18.17 -0.34
N ASP A 126 -28.78 18.26 0.37
CA ASP A 126 -28.91 17.72 1.71
C ASP A 126 -28.80 16.17 1.69
N LEU A 127 -29.39 15.49 0.70
CA LEU A 127 -29.22 14.05 0.48
C LEU A 127 -27.76 13.64 0.18
N VAL A 128 -27.00 14.45 -0.58
CA VAL A 128 -25.56 14.23 -0.77
C VAL A 128 -24.79 14.41 0.54
N THR A 129 -25.13 15.41 1.36
CA THR A 129 -24.41 15.63 2.63
C THR A 129 -24.62 14.54 3.68
N ILE A 130 -25.79 13.90 3.70
CA ILE A 130 -26.05 12.81 4.66
C ILE A 130 -25.49 11.46 4.20
N ASN A 131 -24.97 11.32 2.98
CA ASN A 131 -24.57 10.03 2.39
C ASN A 131 -23.26 9.44 2.94
N LEU A 132 -23.08 9.44 4.26
CA LEU A 132 -21.85 9.06 4.96
C LEU A 132 -21.63 7.54 4.88
N PRO A 133 -20.44 7.05 4.47
CA PRO A 133 -20.16 5.62 4.44
C PRO A 133 -20.06 5.07 5.86
N LYS A 134 -20.69 3.91 6.09
CA LYS A 134 -20.42 3.08 7.25
C LYS A 134 -19.02 2.47 7.11
N SER A 135 -18.30 2.31 8.22
CA SER A 135 -17.01 1.62 8.27
C SER A 135 -17.03 0.29 7.48
N GLY A 136 -16.00 0.06 6.65
CA GLY A 136 -15.89 -1.11 5.75
C GLY A 136 -16.78 -1.08 4.49
N HIS A 137 -17.72 -0.13 4.35
CA HIS A 137 -18.59 -0.01 3.18
C HIS A 137 -18.14 1.12 2.25
N PHE A 138 -17.36 0.75 1.23
CA PHE A 138 -16.84 1.69 0.25
C PHE A 138 -17.94 2.28 -0.64
N ILE A 139 -17.72 3.52 -1.07
CA ILE A 139 -18.50 4.22 -2.09
C ILE A 139 -18.25 3.53 -3.45
N SER A 140 -19.33 3.18 -4.13
CA SER A 140 -19.31 2.41 -5.37
C SER A 140 -18.98 3.27 -6.61
N GLU A 141 -18.60 2.61 -7.70
CA GLU A 141 -18.54 3.21 -9.03
C GLU A 141 -19.90 3.83 -9.45
N LEU A 142 -21.00 3.14 -9.14
CA LEU A 142 -22.35 3.60 -9.44
C LEU A 142 -22.65 4.97 -8.81
N SER A 143 -22.32 5.16 -7.53
CA SER A 143 -22.48 6.43 -6.82
C SER A 143 -21.67 7.56 -7.48
N VAL A 144 -20.40 7.31 -7.82
CA VAL A 144 -19.54 8.31 -8.48
C VAL A 144 -20.10 8.70 -9.86
N LEU A 145 -20.43 7.70 -10.69
CA LEU A 145 -20.97 7.91 -12.03
C LEU A 145 -22.31 8.66 -12.01
N LYS A 146 -23.22 8.30 -11.09
CA LYS A 146 -24.55 8.94 -11.00
C LYS A 146 -24.45 10.38 -10.54
N LEU A 147 -23.71 10.67 -9.47
CA LEU A 147 -23.54 12.03 -8.97
C LEU A 147 -22.87 12.94 -10.00
N LEU A 148 -21.79 12.48 -10.66
CA LEU A 148 -21.11 13.28 -11.69
C LEU A 148 -21.91 13.39 -13.00
N SER A 149 -22.81 12.44 -13.30
CA SER A 149 -23.77 12.57 -14.40
C SER A 149 -24.87 13.58 -14.07
N ALA A 150 -25.37 13.61 -12.84
CA ALA A 150 -26.37 14.58 -12.39
C ALA A 150 -25.84 16.02 -12.47
N CYS A 151 -24.59 16.24 -12.03
CA CYS A 151 -23.89 17.53 -12.13
C CYS A 151 -23.62 18.02 -13.57
N GLN A 152 -23.82 17.19 -14.59
CA GLN A 152 -23.72 17.61 -16.00
C GLN A 152 -25.07 18.06 -16.59
N THR A 153 -26.18 17.82 -15.88
CA THR A 153 -27.50 18.31 -16.27
C THR A 153 -27.63 19.80 -15.94
N PRO A 154 -28.39 20.59 -16.72
CA PRO A 154 -28.67 22.00 -16.40
C PRO A 154 -29.58 22.18 -15.17
N LYS A 155 -30.01 21.06 -14.55
CA LYS A 155 -30.93 21.02 -13.41
C LYS A 155 -30.19 21.05 -12.07
N ALA A 156 -28.89 20.72 -12.05
CA ALA A 156 -28.04 20.84 -10.88
C ALA A 156 -27.50 22.27 -10.78
N ASP A 157 -27.80 22.97 -9.69
CA ASP A 157 -27.26 24.30 -9.41
C ASP A 157 -25.78 24.23 -8.96
N ALA A 158 -25.14 25.41 -8.87
CA ALA A 158 -23.73 25.47 -8.46
C ALA A 158 -23.51 24.95 -7.02
N LEU A 159 -24.47 25.11 -6.11
CA LEU A 159 -24.31 24.62 -4.74
C LEU A 159 -24.42 23.08 -4.67
N GLY A 160 -25.34 22.47 -5.42
CA GLY A 160 -25.44 21.02 -5.56
C GLY A 160 -24.18 20.41 -6.16
N ILE A 161 -23.63 21.00 -7.23
CA ILE A 161 -22.35 20.54 -7.83
C ILE A 161 -21.19 20.70 -6.83
N ALA A 162 -21.10 21.81 -6.11
CA ALA A 162 -20.08 22.01 -5.08
C ALA A 162 -20.17 20.96 -3.96
N SER A 163 -21.37 20.59 -3.50
CA SER A 163 -21.53 19.53 -2.50
C SER A 163 -21.15 18.14 -3.02
N VAL A 164 -21.41 17.80 -4.28
CA VAL A 164 -20.88 16.56 -4.88
C VAL A 164 -19.35 16.56 -4.91
N LEU A 165 -18.73 17.67 -5.29
CA LEU A 165 -17.27 17.81 -5.32
C LEU A 165 -16.65 17.70 -3.91
N GLN A 166 -17.28 18.29 -2.90
CA GLN A 166 -16.87 18.18 -1.49
C GLN A 166 -17.01 16.75 -0.96
N PHE A 167 -18.12 16.07 -1.27
CA PHE A 167 -18.35 14.67 -0.90
C PHE A 167 -17.28 13.75 -1.50
N LEU A 168 -17.04 13.85 -2.81
CA LEU A 168 -16.01 13.06 -3.49
C LEU A 168 -14.60 13.36 -2.97
N TRP A 169 -14.32 14.62 -2.60
CA TRP A 169 -13.03 14.99 -2.02
C TRP A 169 -12.82 14.38 -0.63
N LEU A 170 -13.84 14.36 0.25
CA LEU A 170 -13.79 13.62 1.52
C LEU A 170 -13.59 12.13 1.28
N ALA A 171 -14.29 11.55 0.31
CA ALA A 171 -14.18 10.13 -0.01
C ALA A 171 -12.77 9.73 -0.45
N VAL A 172 -12.14 10.53 -1.33
CA VAL A 172 -10.75 10.31 -1.76
C VAL A 172 -9.78 10.52 -0.58
N GLN A 173 -9.95 11.58 0.22
CA GLN A 173 -9.04 11.87 1.35
C GLN A 173 -9.07 10.81 2.45
N ASN A 174 -10.17 10.09 2.63
CA ASN A 174 -10.32 9.06 3.68
C ASN A 174 -10.17 7.62 3.13
N GLY A 175 -9.84 7.45 1.85
CA GLY A 175 -9.75 6.13 1.22
C GLY A 175 -11.10 5.38 1.16
N ALA A 176 -12.22 6.10 1.16
CA ALA A 176 -13.57 5.53 1.21
C ALA A 176 -14.14 5.20 -0.18
N LEU A 177 -13.38 5.40 -1.26
CA LEU A 177 -13.75 4.96 -2.62
C LEU A 177 -13.34 3.50 -2.84
N SER A 178 -14.20 2.73 -3.50
CA SER A 178 -13.82 1.43 -4.07
C SER A 178 -12.88 1.61 -5.28
N GLU A 179 -12.06 0.61 -5.59
CA GLU A 179 -11.13 0.69 -6.74
C GLU A 179 -11.83 0.97 -8.09
N PRO A 180 -13.02 0.40 -8.40
CA PRO A 180 -13.79 0.80 -9.59
C PRO A 180 -14.24 2.27 -9.53
N ALA A 181 -14.60 2.78 -8.35
CA ALA A 181 -14.99 4.18 -8.16
C ALA A 181 -13.82 5.15 -8.38
N GLU A 182 -12.60 4.80 -7.94
CA GLU A 182 -11.40 5.57 -8.26
C GLU A 182 -11.14 5.61 -9.76
N ARG A 183 -11.27 4.47 -10.46
CA ARG A 183 -11.11 4.39 -11.92
C ARG A 183 -12.17 5.21 -12.67
N ALA A 184 -13.43 5.17 -12.21
CA ALA A 184 -14.49 6.00 -12.76
C ALA A 184 -14.22 7.50 -12.57
N LEU A 185 -13.79 7.91 -11.37
CA LEU A 185 -13.44 9.30 -11.05
C LEU A 185 -12.28 9.83 -11.90
N ASP A 186 -11.25 9.00 -12.11
CA ASP A 186 -10.11 9.27 -13.00
C ASP A 186 -10.55 9.42 -14.46
N SER A 187 -11.42 8.54 -14.97
CA SER A 187 -11.97 8.64 -16.33
C SER A 187 -12.78 9.93 -16.55
N LEU A 188 -13.48 10.39 -15.52
CA LEU A 188 -14.29 11.61 -15.51
C LEU A 188 -13.51 12.89 -15.17
N TYR A 189 -12.17 12.83 -15.02
CA TYR A 189 -11.32 13.98 -14.73
C TYR A 189 -11.58 15.17 -15.66
N SER A 190 -11.83 14.93 -16.96
CA SER A 190 -12.13 16.01 -17.93
C SER A 190 -13.42 16.78 -17.62
N VAL A 191 -14.42 16.12 -17.00
CA VAL A 191 -15.67 16.75 -16.56
C VAL A 191 -15.38 17.66 -15.37
N ILE A 192 -14.70 17.14 -14.35
CA ILE A 192 -14.33 17.88 -13.13
C ILE A 192 -13.44 19.08 -13.48
N PHE A 193 -12.50 18.89 -14.42
CA PHE A 193 -11.63 19.95 -14.92
C PHE A 193 -12.38 21.09 -15.61
N LYS A 194 -13.57 20.87 -16.19
CA LYS A 194 -14.42 21.95 -16.75
C LYS A 194 -14.80 22.96 -15.66
N TRP A 195 -15.21 22.45 -14.49
CA TRP A 195 -15.63 23.26 -13.33
C TRP A 195 -14.48 23.99 -12.63
N SER A 196 -13.22 23.58 -12.83
CA SER A 196 -12.04 24.35 -12.38
C SER A 196 -11.83 25.70 -13.08
N THR A 197 -12.67 26.01 -14.09
CA THR A 197 -12.74 27.29 -14.79
C THR A 197 -14.12 27.94 -14.70
N ASP A 198 -14.93 27.53 -13.73
CA ASP A 198 -16.20 28.15 -13.38
C ASP A 198 -15.99 28.94 -12.06
N PRO A 199 -16.23 30.26 -12.01
CA PRO A 199 -15.97 31.06 -10.81
C PRO A 199 -16.69 30.57 -9.53
N ALA A 200 -17.87 29.96 -9.66
CA ALA A 200 -18.65 29.48 -8.51
C ALA A 200 -18.13 28.12 -8.00
N LEU A 201 -17.64 27.25 -8.90
CA LEU A 201 -17.20 25.90 -8.58
C LEU A 201 -15.69 25.75 -8.44
N CYS A 202 -14.93 26.79 -8.78
CA CYS A 202 -13.48 26.74 -8.96
C CYS A 202 -12.74 26.14 -7.75
N PHE A 203 -13.09 26.57 -6.53
CA PHE A 203 -12.43 26.09 -5.32
C PHE A 203 -12.68 24.60 -5.07
N ASP A 204 -13.93 24.15 -5.16
CA ASP A 204 -14.32 22.75 -4.94
C ASP A 204 -13.78 21.81 -6.01
N ALA A 205 -13.85 22.24 -7.27
CA ALA A 205 -13.27 21.48 -8.37
C ALA A 205 -11.76 21.35 -8.22
N VAL A 206 -11.05 22.45 -7.89
CA VAL A 206 -9.59 22.40 -7.68
C VAL A 206 -9.22 21.55 -6.47
N ARG A 207 -9.92 21.65 -5.32
CA ARG A 207 -9.67 20.79 -4.14
C ARG A 207 -9.64 19.32 -4.53
N LEU A 208 -10.68 18.85 -5.21
CA LEU A 208 -10.78 17.47 -5.68
C LEU A 208 -9.68 17.14 -6.69
N LEU A 209 -9.48 18.00 -7.71
CA LEU A 209 -8.46 17.80 -8.75
C LEU A 209 -7.05 17.71 -8.17
N LEU A 210 -6.70 18.48 -7.14
CA LEU A 210 -5.37 18.41 -6.52
C LEU A 210 -5.06 17.02 -5.95
N VAL A 211 -6.07 16.28 -5.46
CA VAL A 211 -5.89 14.93 -4.91
C VAL A 211 -5.91 13.84 -6.01
N ILE A 212 -6.69 14.03 -7.08
CA ILE A 212 -6.82 13.03 -8.18
C ILE A 212 -5.94 13.32 -9.42
N THR A 213 -5.12 14.37 -9.41
CA THR A 213 -4.23 14.70 -10.54
C THR A 213 -2.99 13.81 -10.52
N THR A 214 -2.81 13.05 -11.59
CA THR A 214 -1.61 12.25 -11.88
C THR A 214 -0.90 12.80 -13.13
N LYS A 215 0.30 12.29 -13.46
CA LYS A 215 1.11 12.81 -14.59
C LYS A 215 0.37 12.80 -15.93
N LYS A 216 -0.37 11.73 -16.25
CA LYS A 216 -1.27 11.66 -17.43
C LYS A 216 -2.32 12.78 -17.51
N HIS A 217 -2.66 13.45 -16.40
CA HIS A 217 -3.63 14.55 -16.36
C HIS A 217 -3.02 15.93 -16.66
N ALA A 218 -1.71 16.11 -16.41
CA ALA A 218 -0.96 17.36 -16.59
C ALA A 218 -0.67 17.66 -18.08
N ARG A 219 -1.72 17.96 -18.85
CA ARG A 219 -1.64 18.22 -20.30
C ARG A 219 -1.55 19.71 -20.61
N VAL A 220 -0.72 20.06 -21.58
CA VAL A 220 -0.45 21.44 -22.04
C VAL A 220 -1.73 22.24 -22.32
N PHE A 221 -2.74 21.64 -22.94
CA PHE A 221 -4.00 22.34 -23.23
C PHE A 221 -4.80 22.71 -21.97
N ARG A 222 -4.74 21.87 -20.92
CA ARG A 222 -5.36 22.13 -19.63
C ARG A 222 -4.61 23.24 -18.89
N ALA A 223 -3.28 23.19 -18.88
CA ALA A 223 -2.43 24.26 -18.34
C ALA A 223 -2.71 25.62 -19.03
N ARG A 224 -2.81 25.67 -20.36
CA ARG A 224 -3.19 26.89 -21.11
C ARG A 224 -4.58 27.39 -20.73
N ARG A 225 -5.55 26.50 -20.46
CA ARG A 225 -6.90 26.87 -20.04
C ARG A 225 -6.92 27.45 -18.61
N LEU A 226 -6.20 26.86 -17.66
CA LEU A 226 -6.03 27.42 -16.31
C LEU A 226 -5.34 28.79 -16.37
N HIS A 227 -4.29 28.94 -17.17
CA HIS A 227 -3.60 30.23 -17.35
C HIS A 227 -4.51 31.32 -17.91
N ARG A 228 -5.31 31.04 -18.96
CA ARG A 228 -6.28 32.00 -19.49
C ARG A 228 -7.31 32.42 -18.45
N PHE A 229 -7.83 31.46 -17.69
CA PHE A 229 -8.80 31.73 -16.63
C PHE A 229 -8.18 32.54 -15.47
N TYR A 230 -6.95 32.23 -15.06
CA TYR A 230 -6.18 33.02 -14.09
C TYR A 230 -6.06 34.49 -14.53
N VAL A 231 -5.63 34.73 -15.77
CA VAL A 231 -5.48 36.09 -16.33
C VAL A 231 -6.83 36.82 -16.41
N ALA A 232 -7.89 36.14 -16.86
CA ALA A 232 -9.24 36.72 -16.95
C ALA A 232 -9.86 37.03 -15.58
N THR A 233 -9.50 36.30 -14.52
CA THR A 233 -10.04 36.48 -13.15
C THR A 233 -9.42 37.68 -12.41
N GLY A 234 -8.31 38.22 -12.93
CA GLY A 234 -7.73 39.49 -12.48
C GLY A 234 -7.30 39.52 -11.01
N ALA A 235 -8.02 40.28 -10.18
CA ALA A 235 -7.69 40.46 -8.76
C ALA A 235 -8.44 39.50 -7.82
N ALA A 236 -9.51 38.83 -8.27
CA ALA A 236 -10.44 38.12 -7.38
C ALA A 236 -9.82 36.89 -6.68
N PRO A 237 -10.25 36.53 -5.46
CA PRO A 237 -9.71 35.38 -4.71
C PRO A 237 -9.76 34.04 -5.45
N ALA A 238 -10.76 33.86 -6.32
CA ALA A 238 -10.91 32.65 -7.16
C ALA A 238 -9.68 32.38 -8.05
N LYS A 239 -8.83 33.38 -8.35
CA LYS A 239 -7.62 33.19 -9.17
C LYS A 239 -6.56 32.30 -8.52
N PHE A 240 -6.55 32.16 -7.18
CA PHE A 240 -5.50 31.40 -6.51
C PHE A 240 -5.62 29.89 -6.72
N ALA A 241 -6.84 29.35 -6.84
CA ALA A 241 -7.04 27.91 -7.02
C ALA A 241 -6.53 27.38 -8.40
N PRO A 242 -6.85 28.01 -9.54
CA PRO A 242 -6.29 27.66 -10.84
C PRO A 242 -4.76 27.74 -10.89
N LEU A 243 -4.16 28.69 -10.15
CA LEU A 243 -2.72 28.82 -10.03
C LEU A 243 -2.10 27.61 -9.32
N VAL A 244 -2.64 27.19 -8.17
CA VAL A 244 -2.13 26.00 -7.45
C VAL A 244 -2.24 24.73 -8.29
N LEU A 245 -3.33 24.54 -9.06
CA LEU A 245 -3.46 23.41 -9.98
C LEU A 245 -2.49 23.50 -11.18
N LEU A 246 -2.24 24.71 -11.70
CA LEU A 246 -1.25 24.94 -12.76
C LEU A 246 0.19 24.67 -12.27
N GLU A 247 0.49 25.01 -11.01
CA GLU A 247 1.77 24.68 -10.36
C GLU A 247 1.95 23.16 -10.22
N LEU A 248 0.90 22.42 -9.83
CA LEU A 248 0.92 20.96 -9.84
C LEU A 248 1.15 20.40 -11.25
N PHE A 249 0.49 20.94 -12.28
CA PHE A 249 0.73 20.51 -13.66
C PHE A 249 2.15 20.81 -14.14
N ALA A 250 2.73 21.95 -13.75
CA ALA A 250 4.12 22.31 -14.06
C ALA A 250 5.12 21.39 -13.36
N ARG A 251 4.81 20.88 -12.15
CA ARG A 251 5.64 19.87 -11.46
C ARG A 251 5.54 18.49 -12.09
N LEU A 252 4.31 18.05 -12.43
CA LEU A 252 4.07 16.72 -13.02
C LEU A 252 4.46 16.63 -14.50
N ASN A 253 4.48 17.74 -15.22
CA ASN A 253 4.94 17.83 -16.62
C ASN A 253 5.78 19.11 -16.81
N PRO A 254 7.03 19.14 -16.32
CA PRO A 254 7.93 20.29 -16.46
C PRO A 254 8.13 20.78 -17.90
N PRO A 255 8.42 19.93 -18.91
CA PRO A 255 8.69 20.42 -20.26
C PRO A 255 7.44 20.99 -20.96
N GLY A 256 6.25 20.45 -20.67
CA GLY A 256 5.01 20.88 -21.33
C GLY A 256 4.28 22.02 -20.61
N CYS A 257 4.22 21.98 -19.27
CA CYS A 257 3.41 22.88 -18.46
C CYS A 257 4.23 23.96 -17.75
N GLY A 258 5.52 23.70 -17.46
CA GLY A 258 6.45 24.66 -16.86
C GLY A 258 6.53 26.00 -17.60
N PRO A 259 6.69 26.02 -18.95
CA PRO A 259 6.71 27.27 -19.70
C PRO A 259 5.43 28.12 -19.55
N ILE A 260 4.26 27.49 -19.36
CA ILE A 260 2.99 28.20 -19.18
C ILE A 260 2.88 28.81 -17.78
N LEU A 261 3.44 28.16 -16.75
CA LEU A 261 3.54 28.77 -15.43
C LEU A 261 4.50 29.97 -15.45
N ALA A 262 5.58 29.88 -16.22
CA ALA A 262 6.59 30.94 -16.36
C ALA A 262 6.08 32.20 -17.08
N THR A 263 5.01 32.11 -17.90
CA THR A 263 4.42 33.29 -18.57
C THR A 263 3.51 34.13 -17.67
N ILE A 264 3.28 33.75 -16.41
CA ILE A 264 2.46 34.54 -15.48
C ILE A 264 3.27 35.72 -14.94
N PRO A 265 2.98 36.97 -15.36
CA PRO A 265 3.68 38.14 -14.82
C PRO A 265 3.29 38.34 -13.36
N ASN A 266 4.25 38.80 -12.55
CA ASN A 266 4.04 39.11 -11.13
C ASN A 266 3.34 37.96 -10.37
N ARG A 267 3.86 36.72 -10.53
CA ARG A 267 3.39 35.56 -9.76
C ARG A 267 3.30 35.95 -8.28
N PRO A 268 2.13 35.78 -7.62
CA PRO A 268 1.96 36.20 -6.23
C PRO A 268 3.04 35.56 -5.37
N LYS A 269 3.59 36.31 -4.42
CA LYS A 269 4.64 35.78 -3.55
C LYS A 269 4.08 34.57 -2.81
N GLU A 270 4.94 33.63 -2.46
CA GLU A 270 4.51 32.43 -1.75
C GLU A 270 3.71 32.80 -0.47
N ARG A 271 4.09 33.88 0.23
CA ARG A 271 3.34 34.44 1.37
C ARG A 271 1.90 34.86 1.02
N ASP A 272 1.64 35.33 -0.20
CA ASP A 272 0.30 35.75 -0.65
C ASP A 272 -0.55 34.56 -1.06
N VAL A 273 0.03 33.59 -1.79
CA VAL A 273 -0.60 32.27 -1.98
C VAL A 273 -0.90 31.67 -0.61
N LYS A 274 0.02 31.81 0.35
CA LYS A 274 -0.12 31.31 1.71
C LYS A 274 -1.26 31.95 2.49
N LYS A 275 -1.31 33.28 2.56
CA LYS A 275 -2.41 34.01 3.21
C LYS A 275 -3.79 33.66 2.63
N ASN A 276 -3.86 33.36 1.34
CA ASN A 276 -5.10 33.04 0.63
C ASN A 276 -5.44 31.54 0.59
N ALA A 277 -4.56 30.63 1.01
CA ALA A 277 -4.77 29.18 0.93
C ALA A 277 -5.84 28.62 1.90
N ARG A 278 -6.53 29.47 2.68
CA ARG A 278 -7.62 29.06 3.58
C ARG A 278 -8.73 28.25 2.88
N TRP A 279 -8.92 28.44 1.58
CA TRP A 279 -9.85 27.61 0.81
C TRP A 279 -9.40 26.14 0.68
N LEU A 280 -8.14 25.76 0.92
CA LEU A 280 -7.75 24.34 0.98
C LEU A 280 -8.33 23.61 2.21
N VAL A 281 -8.80 24.34 3.22
CA VAL A 281 -9.51 23.75 4.37
C VAL A 281 -10.92 23.33 3.95
N PHE A 282 -11.39 22.19 4.48
CA PHE A 282 -12.75 21.71 4.20
C PHE A 282 -13.79 22.70 4.75
N PRO A 283 -14.71 23.22 3.93
CA PRO A 283 -15.54 24.38 4.31
C PRO A 283 -16.54 24.08 5.42
N ASN A 284 -17.05 22.85 5.51
CA ASN A 284 -17.98 22.43 6.56
C ASN A 284 -17.32 21.41 7.52
N THR A 285 -16.58 21.91 8.52
CA THR A 285 -15.85 21.05 9.47
C THR A 285 -16.75 20.09 10.25
N ALA A 286 -18.03 20.40 10.42
CA ALA A 286 -18.98 19.50 11.08
C ALA A 286 -19.32 18.30 10.20
N TRP A 287 -19.51 18.51 8.89
CA TRP A 287 -19.69 17.43 7.92
C TRP A 287 -18.44 16.57 7.79
N LYS A 288 -17.25 17.17 7.69
CA LYS A 288 -15.96 16.44 7.71
C LYS A 288 -15.85 15.54 8.95
N ARG A 289 -16.06 16.08 10.16
CA ARG A 289 -16.03 15.28 11.39
C ARG A 289 -17.06 14.17 11.43
N ALA A 290 -18.27 14.39 10.90
CA ALA A 290 -19.30 13.35 10.83
C ALA A 290 -18.90 12.21 9.86
N PHE A 291 -18.29 12.55 8.72
CA PHE A 291 -17.74 11.58 7.77
C PHE A 291 -16.61 10.76 8.41
N GLU A 292 -15.62 11.42 9.01
CA GLU A 292 -14.49 10.75 9.69
C GLU A 292 -14.99 9.87 10.86
N HIS A 293 -15.89 10.38 11.69
CA HIS A 293 -16.46 9.65 12.81
C HIS A 293 -17.21 8.38 12.39
N THR A 294 -17.96 8.41 11.28
CA THR A 294 -18.75 7.26 10.80
C THR A 294 -17.88 6.22 10.08
N TRP A 295 -16.88 6.68 9.33
CA TRP A 295 -15.93 5.84 8.63
C TRP A 295 -14.99 5.07 9.59
N TYR A 296 -14.46 5.74 10.63
CA TYR A 296 -13.51 5.16 11.58
C TYR A 296 -14.15 4.66 12.90
N LYS A 297 -15.49 4.61 13.00
CA LYS A 297 -16.17 4.34 14.28
C LYS A 297 -15.93 2.94 14.85
N GLN A 298 -16.00 1.91 13.99
CA GLN A 298 -16.11 0.53 14.44
C GLN A 298 -14.75 -0.10 14.79
N ASP A 299 -13.66 0.36 14.18
CA ASP A 299 -12.32 -0.17 14.44
C ASP A 299 -11.82 0.14 15.86
N ASN A 300 -12.41 1.14 16.55
CA ASN A 300 -12.09 1.49 17.94
C ASN A 300 -12.84 0.65 18.99
N GLU A 301 -13.84 -0.16 18.60
CA GLU A 301 -14.46 -1.16 19.50
C GLU A 301 -13.83 -2.56 19.35
N SER A 302 -12.95 -2.75 18.34
CA SER A 302 -11.95 -3.82 18.36
C SER A 302 -10.78 -3.40 19.25
N PRO A 303 -10.35 -4.19 20.25
CA PRO A 303 -9.20 -3.84 21.09
C PRO A 303 -7.85 -3.92 20.37
N GLU A 304 -7.83 -4.35 19.10
CA GLU A 304 -6.62 -4.48 18.29
C GLU A 304 -6.78 -3.78 16.93
N GLY A 305 -5.95 -2.75 16.69
CA GLY A 305 -5.66 -2.21 15.36
C GLY A 305 -6.58 -1.10 14.82
N ALA A 306 -6.60 0.07 15.46
CA ALA A 306 -7.20 1.26 14.83
C ALA A 306 -6.36 1.69 13.60
N PRO A 307 -6.95 1.86 12.40
CA PRO A 307 -6.26 2.48 11.28
C PRO A 307 -5.97 3.94 11.64
N GLN A 308 -4.69 4.31 11.67
CA GLN A 308 -4.32 5.70 11.92
C GLN A 308 -4.93 6.59 10.83
N SER A 309 -5.65 7.63 11.25
CA SER A 309 -6.08 8.71 10.35
C SER A 309 -4.87 9.23 9.59
N THR A 310 -4.77 8.92 8.30
CA THR A 310 -3.76 9.50 7.44
C THR A 310 -4.07 10.99 7.32
N ASN A 311 -3.35 11.81 8.09
CA ASN A 311 -3.44 13.27 8.12
C ASN A 311 -2.94 13.89 6.79
N LEU A 312 -3.66 13.61 5.70
CA LEU A 312 -3.47 14.15 4.35
C LEU A 312 -3.76 15.67 4.27
N CYS A 313 -4.16 16.29 5.38
CA CYS A 313 -4.15 17.76 5.55
C CYS A 313 -2.74 18.33 5.81
N SER A 314 -1.77 17.51 6.22
CA SER A 314 -0.37 17.87 6.06
C SER A 314 0.04 17.62 4.61
N LEU A 315 0.21 18.70 3.85
CA LEU A 315 0.97 18.71 2.60
C LEU A 315 2.42 19.00 3.02
N PRO A 316 3.36 18.02 3.08
CA PRO A 316 4.72 18.39 3.42
C PRO A 316 5.30 19.36 2.37
N GLY A 317 6.28 20.18 2.77
CA GLY A 317 6.69 21.35 1.97
C GLY A 317 5.69 22.53 1.93
N LEU A 318 4.48 22.36 2.49
CA LEU A 318 3.54 23.44 2.76
C LEU A 318 2.93 23.23 4.17
N SER A 319 3.73 23.48 5.21
CA SER A 319 3.18 23.63 6.57
C SER A 319 2.27 24.86 6.62
N TRP A 320 1.04 24.64 7.11
CA TRP A 320 -0.05 25.62 7.14
C TRP A 320 -0.42 26.04 8.56
N ASP A 321 0.56 26.14 9.46
CA ASP A 321 0.30 26.65 10.80
C ASP A 321 0.03 28.16 10.75
N PRO A 322 -1.11 28.65 11.28
CA PRO A 322 -1.45 30.07 11.27
C PRO A 322 -0.66 30.90 12.31
N LEU A 323 0.39 30.34 12.93
CA LEU A 323 1.14 30.92 14.05
C LEU A 323 2.65 30.61 13.99
N SER A 324 3.37 31.11 12.99
CA SER A 324 4.80 31.46 13.11
C SER A 324 5.23 32.41 11.98
N ASP A 325 6.08 33.39 12.30
CA ASP A 325 6.65 34.38 11.36
C ASP A 325 8.19 34.19 11.29
N SER A 326 8.81 34.61 10.18
CA SER A 326 10.20 34.36 9.69
C SER A 326 10.33 33.18 8.69
N GLY A 327 11.18 33.20 7.65
CA GLY A 327 12.07 34.23 7.09
C GLY A 327 12.31 33.99 5.57
N LEU A 328 13.07 34.85 4.88
CA LEU A 328 13.30 34.77 3.41
C LEU A 328 14.29 33.66 3.01
N PHE A 329 14.24 33.17 1.75
CA PHE A 329 15.39 33.12 0.80
C PHE A 329 14.97 32.61 -0.62
N HIS A 330 15.88 32.70 -1.61
CA HIS A 330 15.67 32.34 -3.02
C HIS A 330 16.73 31.35 -3.53
N GLY A 331 16.36 30.42 -4.44
CA GLY A 331 17.28 29.47 -5.09
C GLY A 331 16.75 28.98 -6.46
N ARG A 332 17.65 28.59 -7.39
CA ARG A 332 17.33 28.26 -8.80
C ARG A 332 17.17 26.74 -9.07
N LEU A 333 16.55 26.44 -10.22
CA LEU A 333 16.12 25.11 -10.68
C LEU A 333 17.23 24.23 -11.28
N ALA A 334 17.08 22.91 -11.13
CA ALA A 334 17.66 21.87 -12.00
C ALA A 334 16.53 20.95 -12.55
N PRO A 335 16.65 20.36 -13.76
CA PRO A 335 15.52 19.70 -14.44
C PRO A 335 15.43 18.18 -14.16
N PHE A 336 14.20 17.67 -14.01
CA PHE A 336 13.92 16.23 -13.91
C PHE A 336 12.76 15.77 -14.82
N GLN A 337 12.80 14.51 -15.24
CA GLN A 337 11.83 13.86 -16.14
C GLN A 337 11.35 12.50 -15.60
N ASP A 338 10.02 12.33 -15.64
CA ASP A 338 9.26 11.11 -15.94
C ASP A 338 9.41 9.81 -15.11
N SER A 339 8.34 9.53 -14.34
CA SER A 339 7.57 8.24 -14.27
C SER A 339 6.07 8.56 -14.00
N ASP A 340 5.13 7.67 -14.31
CA ASP A 340 3.72 8.04 -14.64
C ASP A 340 2.61 7.79 -13.58
N ARG A 341 2.93 7.40 -12.34
CA ARG A 341 1.94 7.26 -11.25
C ARG A 341 2.34 7.93 -9.92
N PHE A 342 2.49 9.25 -9.93
CA PHE A 342 2.51 10.04 -8.69
C PHE A 342 1.11 10.12 -8.06
N ARG A 343 0.87 9.39 -6.95
CA ARG A 343 0.05 9.93 -5.84
C ARG A 343 0.97 10.84 -5.04
N VAL A 344 0.58 12.11 -4.85
CA VAL A 344 1.43 13.10 -4.20
C VAL A 344 1.38 12.92 -2.68
N SER A 345 2.34 12.16 -2.14
CA SER A 345 2.80 12.34 -0.75
C SER A 345 3.99 13.30 -0.77
N LEU A 346 3.84 14.47 -0.15
CA LEU A 346 4.58 15.70 -0.53
C LEU A 346 5.87 15.96 0.28
N SER A 347 6.54 14.93 0.80
CA SER A 347 7.79 15.04 1.59
C SER A 347 8.87 15.89 0.89
N PHE A 348 9.57 16.82 1.58
CA PHE A 348 10.73 17.48 0.92
C PHE A 348 11.16 18.92 1.30
N MET A 349 10.95 19.42 2.53
CA MET A 349 11.52 20.67 3.09
C MET A 349 11.45 20.59 4.64
N LEU A 350 12.36 21.09 5.48
CA LEU A 350 13.66 21.81 5.36
C LEU A 350 14.57 21.36 6.53
N GLN A 351 15.90 21.46 6.41
CA GLN A 351 16.79 21.67 7.58
C GLN A 351 18.12 22.38 7.20
N GLN A 352 18.72 23.08 8.16
CA GLN A 352 19.69 24.17 7.93
C GLN A 352 21.07 23.92 8.59
N GLU A 353 21.97 24.89 8.39
CA GLU A 353 23.41 24.94 8.71
C GLU A 353 23.81 24.69 10.17
N TRP A 354 25.11 24.42 10.36
CA TRP A 354 25.83 24.71 11.60
C TRP A 354 27.12 25.50 11.35
N HIS A 355 27.49 26.29 12.35
CA HIS A 355 28.44 27.41 12.35
C HIS A 355 29.85 27.19 11.77
N HIS A 356 30.41 28.26 11.20
CA HIS A 356 31.84 28.57 11.29
C HIS A 356 32.08 29.65 12.36
N PRO A 357 33.19 29.59 13.14
CA PRO A 357 33.53 30.61 14.12
C PRO A 357 34.28 31.78 13.48
N GLU A 358 34.01 33.00 13.95
CA GLU A 358 34.89 34.14 13.72
C GLU A 358 36.20 33.93 14.50
N THR A 359 37.35 34.05 13.83
CA THR A 359 38.62 34.35 14.49
C THR A 359 39.32 35.47 13.74
N THR A 360 39.72 36.49 14.50
CA THR A 360 40.35 37.72 14.01
C THR A 360 41.86 37.57 13.88
N SER A 361 42.47 38.56 13.22
CA SER A 361 43.92 38.84 13.10
C SER A 361 44.74 38.02 12.08
N ALA A 362 45.17 38.73 11.04
CA ALA A 362 46.49 38.54 10.43
C ALA A 362 47.54 39.25 11.33
N PRO A 363 48.86 38.94 11.22
CA PRO A 363 49.63 39.50 10.11
C PRO A 363 50.82 38.67 9.56
N LYS A 364 51.04 38.83 8.24
CA LYS A 364 52.33 39.05 7.54
C LYS A 364 53.53 38.07 7.57
N ASP A 365 54.06 37.90 6.35
CA ASP A 365 55.47 37.80 5.91
C ASP A 365 56.33 36.58 6.32
N ASN A 366 56.50 35.60 5.39
CA ASN A 366 57.73 35.44 4.57
C ASN A 366 57.83 34.09 3.80
N LEU A 367 58.39 34.17 2.58
CA LEU A 367 58.97 33.09 1.75
C LEU A 367 60.44 32.82 2.18
N PRO A 368 61.20 31.89 1.55
CA PRO A 368 60.89 30.56 0.99
C PRO A 368 61.91 29.46 1.42
N SER A 369 61.72 28.18 1.05
CA SER A 369 62.85 27.24 0.82
C SER A 369 62.50 26.09 -0.13
N GLN A 370 63.50 25.53 -0.82
CA GLN A 370 63.40 24.42 -1.78
C GLN A 370 64.06 23.13 -1.25
N SER A 371 63.57 21.95 -1.65
CA SER A 371 64.31 20.71 -1.97
C SER A 371 63.29 19.56 -2.16
N ALA A 372 63.35 18.62 -3.11
CA ALA A 372 64.35 18.14 -4.09
C ALA A 372 65.30 17.00 -3.64
N THR A 373 64.75 15.79 -3.45
CA THR A 373 65.33 14.44 -3.65
C THR A 373 64.13 13.48 -3.83
N LYS A 374 63.95 12.59 -4.81
CA LYS A 374 64.80 11.64 -5.55
C LYS A 374 65.37 10.50 -4.71
N ASP A 375 64.70 9.34 -4.74
CA ASP A 375 65.22 7.99 -5.08
C ASP A 375 64.24 6.88 -4.59
N LYS A 376 64.41 5.57 -4.88
CA LYS A 376 64.54 4.84 -6.16
C LYS A 376 64.40 3.32 -5.87
N GLU A 377 63.74 2.54 -6.73
CA GLU A 377 63.75 1.05 -6.82
C GLU A 377 63.45 0.21 -5.54
N SER A 378 62.46 -0.70 -5.54
CA SER A 378 62.58 -2.08 -6.06
C SER A 378 61.18 -2.73 -6.13
N ARG A 379 60.69 -3.53 -7.11
CA ARG A 379 61.15 -4.66 -7.98
C ARG A 379 60.55 -6.02 -7.53
N SER A 380 60.22 -6.88 -8.50
CA SER A 380 59.63 -8.25 -8.41
C SER A 380 58.09 -8.31 -8.21
N SER A 381 57.28 -9.13 -8.90
CA SER A 381 57.46 -10.02 -10.09
C SER A 381 56.06 -10.43 -10.63
N THR A 382 55.74 -10.30 -11.93
CA THR A 382 55.75 -11.37 -12.98
C THR A 382 54.79 -12.54 -12.68
N ILE A 383 53.80 -12.95 -13.51
CA ILE A 383 53.80 -13.59 -14.86
C ILE A 383 52.35 -13.46 -15.45
N SER A 384 52.10 -12.97 -16.68
CA SER A 384 51.71 -13.69 -17.96
C SER A 384 50.55 -14.72 -17.85
N GLU A 385 49.71 -15.00 -18.88
CA GLU A 385 49.87 -14.85 -20.34
C GLU A 385 48.52 -14.70 -21.14
N LYS A 386 48.66 -14.31 -22.42
CA LYS A 386 47.76 -14.21 -23.60
C LYS A 386 46.44 -15.01 -23.67
N MET A 387 45.51 -14.45 -24.47
CA MET A 387 44.97 -15.13 -25.67
C MET A 387 44.74 -14.10 -26.81
N ASP A 388 45.00 -14.52 -28.04
CA ASP A 388 44.94 -13.75 -29.30
C ASP A 388 44.30 -14.65 -30.38
N LEU A 389 43.69 -14.03 -31.41
CA LEU A 389 43.18 -14.65 -32.68
C LEU A 389 41.95 -15.59 -32.52
N ASP A 390 41.07 -15.78 -33.51
CA ASP A 390 41.19 -15.59 -34.97
C ASP A 390 40.15 -14.63 -35.59
N ASP A 391 40.54 -14.08 -36.75
CA ASP A 391 39.68 -13.40 -37.74
C ASP A 391 40.00 -14.01 -39.12
N SER A 392 38.99 -14.45 -39.87
CA SER A 392 39.21 -14.99 -41.22
C SER A 392 37.98 -14.83 -42.12
N SER A 393 38.18 -14.05 -43.17
CA SER A 393 37.25 -13.78 -44.26
C SER A 393 37.25 -14.88 -45.33
N SER A 394 36.14 -15.01 -46.05
CA SER A 394 36.16 -15.40 -47.47
C SER A 394 34.93 -14.87 -48.19
N ASP A 395 35.17 -14.17 -49.30
CA ASP A 395 34.15 -13.81 -50.29
C ASP A 395 33.81 -15.03 -51.17
N ASP A 396 32.58 -15.12 -51.68
CA ASP A 396 32.39 -15.42 -53.11
C ASP A 396 31.05 -14.85 -53.63
N SER A 397 30.82 -14.97 -54.93
CA SER A 397 30.26 -13.92 -55.77
C SER A 397 29.19 -14.40 -56.78
N THR A 398 28.67 -13.48 -57.61
CA THR A 398 27.82 -13.71 -58.82
C THR A 398 26.37 -14.17 -58.60
N THR A 399 25.34 -13.82 -59.41
CA THR A 399 25.16 -12.91 -60.58
C THR A 399 23.66 -12.67 -60.87
N SER A 400 23.32 -11.53 -61.49
CA SER A 400 22.14 -11.27 -62.38
C SER A 400 20.71 -11.44 -61.79
N ASP A 401 19.62 -10.88 -62.35
CA ASP A 401 19.41 -10.25 -63.67
C ASP A 401 18.32 -9.13 -63.66
N ASP A 402 18.13 -8.48 -64.82
CA ASP A 402 17.38 -7.24 -65.09
C ASP A 402 15.84 -7.22 -64.88
N GLY A 403 15.29 -6.00 -64.81
CA GLY A 403 13.83 -5.73 -64.83
C GLY A 403 13.44 -4.25 -64.79
N ALA A 404 13.61 -3.53 -65.91
CA ALA A 404 13.27 -2.10 -66.01
C ALA A 404 11.76 -1.82 -66.16
N GLY A 405 11.29 -0.63 -65.75
CA GLY A 405 10.03 -0.07 -66.28
C GLY A 405 9.24 0.93 -65.42
N GLU A 406 9.04 2.12 -66.00
CA GLU A 406 7.92 3.05 -65.84
C GLU A 406 7.75 3.94 -64.57
N ASP A 407 7.97 5.23 -64.86
CA ASP A 407 7.31 6.40 -64.26
C ASP A 407 5.89 6.18 -63.72
N ARG A 408 5.64 6.69 -62.50
CA ARG A 408 4.40 7.43 -62.21
C ARG A 408 4.51 8.35 -61.00
N THR A 409 4.44 9.65 -61.29
CA THR A 409 4.31 10.74 -60.30
C THR A 409 3.06 10.58 -59.43
N VAL A 410 3.22 10.30 -58.13
CA VAL A 410 2.10 10.33 -57.16
C VAL A 410 2.48 11.11 -55.89
N ARG A 411 1.90 12.31 -55.78
CA ARG A 411 1.63 13.13 -54.58
C ARG A 411 2.38 12.76 -53.29
N GLN A 412 3.35 13.61 -52.93
CA GLN A 412 3.82 13.75 -51.54
C GLN A 412 2.63 13.95 -50.59
N ARG A 413 2.51 13.07 -49.58
CA ARG A 413 1.66 13.27 -48.41
C ARG A 413 2.58 13.39 -47.20
N ASN A 414 2.61 14.57 -46.59
CA ASN A 414 3.47 14.85 -45.44
C ASN A 414 3.06 14.00 -44.23
N ASN A 415 3.84 12.96 -43.93
CA ASN A 415 3.80 12.31 -42.62
C ASN A 415 4.66 13.12 -41.64
N PRO A 416 4.13 13.53 -40.47
CA PRO A 416 4.94 14.16 -39.43
C PRO A 416 5.91 13.14 -38.79
N PRO A 417 7.11 13.54 -38.36
CA PRO A 417 8.12 12.61 -37.88
C PRO A 417 7.77 12.02 -36.50
N THR A 418 7.94 10.70 -36.37
CA THR A 418 7.71 9.92 -35.14
C THR A 418 8.85 10.11 -34.12
N LEU A 419 9.13 11.35 -33.75
CA LEU A 419 10.33 11.72 -32.97
C LEU A 419 10.21 11.43 -31.44
N ALA A 420 9.01 11.17 -30.94
CA ALA A 420 8.75 11.07 -29.49
C ALA A 420 9.12 9.71 -28.86
N THR A 421 9.20 8.64 -29.66
CA THR A 421 9.47 7.27 -29.17
C THR A 421 10.96 6.94 -29.11
N GLN A 422 11.81 7.70 -29.82
CA GLN A 422 13.25 7.48 -29.86
C GLN A 422 13.99 8.14 -28.69
N THR A 423 13.46 9.22 -28.09
CA THR A 423 14.12 9.92 -26.97
C THR A 423 13.84 9.30 -25.59
N THR A 424 12.68 8.66 -25.43
CA THR A 424 12.33 7.95 -24.18
C THR A 424 13.12 6.67 -24.02
N THR A 425 13.24 5.88 -25.10
CA THR A 425 14.03 4.65 -25.15
C THR A 425 15.51 4.92 -24.81
N THR A 426 16.16 5.90 -25.45
CA THR A 426 17.56 6.25 -25.14
C THR A 426 17.78 6.66 -23.68
N THR A 427 16.81 7.32 -23.06
CA THR A 427 16.94 7.83 -21.68
C THR A 427 16.80 6.70 -20.66
N THR A 428 15.83 5.79 -20.85
CA THR A 428 15.69 4.59 -20.02
C THR A 428 16.90 3.67 -20.16
N THR A 429 17.39 3.44 -21.38
CA THR A 429 18.61 2.65 -21.62
C THR A 429 19.83 3.26 -20.92
N ARG A 430 19.98 4.60 -20.92
CA ARG A 430 21.07 5.27 -20.20
C ARG A 430 20.94 5.14 -18.67
N ARG A 431 19.73 5.27 -18.10
CA ARG A 431 19.49 5.05 -16.66
C ARG A 431 19.84 3.61 -16.27
N VAL A 432 19.37 2.62 -17.03
CA VAL A 432 19.70 1.20 -16.85
C VAL A 432 21.20 0.95 -16.94
N ALA A 433 21.90 1.56 -17.89
CA ALA A 433 23.36 1.42 -18.02
C ALA A 433 24.14 2.02 -16.83
N ILE A 434 23.65 3.14 -16.26
CA ILE A 434 24.21 3.71 -15.03
C ILE A 434 23.96 2.76 -13.86
N LEU A 435 22.71 2.35 -13.64
CA LEU A 435 22.34 1.44 -12.54
C LEU A 435 23.13 0.12 -12.56
N LYS A 436 23.37 -0.46 -13.74
CA LYS A 436 24.24 -1.64 -13.89
C LYS A 436 25.69 -1.39 -13.46
N ARG A 437 26.22 -0.19 -13.70
CA ARG A 437 27.58 0.20 -13.24
C ARG A 437 27.61 0.43 -11.73
N VAL A 438 26.59 1.10 -11.18
CA VAL A 438 26.40 1.31 -9.73
C VAL A 438 26.31 -0.05 -9.03
N ALA A 439 25.48 -0.98 -9.51
CA ALA A 439 25.36 -2.35 -9.01
C ALA A 439 26.70 -3.12 -9.09
N ALA A 440 27.40 -3.06 -10.22
CA ALA A 440 28.70 -3.72 -10.39
C ALA A 440 29.81 -3.10 -9.52
N ALA A 441 29.69 -1.83 -9.10
CA ALA A 441 30.59 -1.19 -8.15
C ALA A 441 30.22 -1.58 -6.70
N ALA A 442 28.92 -1.55 -6.37
CA ALA A 442 28.36 -1.98 -5.10
C ALA A 442 28.74 -3.43 -4.75
N MET A 443 28.66 -4.36 -5.71
CA MET A 443 29.12 -5.75 -5.54
C MET A 443 30.63 -5.90 -5.28
N LYS A 444 31.45 -4.91 -5.65
CA LYS A 444 32.91 -4.91 -5.44
C LYS A 444 33.33 -4.16 -4.17
N ALA A 445 32.46 -3.32 -3.63
CA ALA A 445 32.71 -2.55 -2.43
C ALA A 445 32.48 -3.42 -1.19
N GLU A 446 33.50 -4.16 -0.76
CA GLU A 446 33.37 -5.10 0.37
C GLU A 446 32.94 -4.42 1.69
N HIS A 447 33.24 -3.12 1.88
CA HIS A 447 33.10 -2.46 3.19
C HIS A 447 32.19 -1.21 3.27
N SER A 448 32.20 -0.27 2.32
CA SER A 448 31.13 0.74 2.24
C SER A 448 30.96 1.35 0.85
N PHE A 449 29.71 1.71 0.51
CA PHE A 449 29.34 2.37 -0.74
C PHE A 449 28.89 3.82 -0.47
N GLU A 450 29.76 4.62 0.14
CA GLU A 450 29.41 5.94 0.71
C GLU A 450 29.13 7.02 -0.34
N VAL A 451 30.04 7.19 -1.31
CA VAL A 451 30.01 8.32 -2.27
C VAL A 451 28.71 8.34 -3.09
N GLU A 452 28.15 7.17 -3.37
CA GLU A 452 26.92 7.00 -4.15
C GLU A 452 25.68 6.76 -3.27
N SER A 453 25.84 6.63 -1.94
CA SER A 453 24.74 6.40 -1.00
C SER A 453 23.69 7.51 -1.06
N ALA A 454 24.11 8.78 -1.01
CA ALA A 454 23.21 9.93 -1.09
C ALA A 454 22.41 9.97 -2.42
N PHE A 455 23.02 9.59 -3.55
CA PHE A 455 22.30 9.48 -4.82
C PHE A 455 21.20 8.42 -4.76
N VAL A 456 21.46 7.30 -4.09
CA VAL A 456 20.49 6.21 -3.94
C VAL A 456 19.38 6.57 -2.94
N THR A 457 19.71 7.11 -1.77
CA THR A 457 18.74 7.44 -0.70
C THR A 457 17.92 8.69 -0.97
N ASP A 458 18.54 9.73 -1.54
CA ASP A 458 17.93 11.07 -1.59
C ASP A 458 17.24 11.34 -2.93
N LEU A 459 17.57 10.57 -3.98
CA LEU A 459 17.02 10.75 -5.33
C LEU A 459 16.36 9.47 -5.88
N LEU A 460 17.03 8.33 -5.83
CA LEU A 460 16.55 7.11 -6.50
C LEU A 460 15.39 6.43 -5.76
N LEU A 461 15.53 6.09 -4.48
CA LEU A 461 14.46 5.45 -3.70
C LEU A 461 13.18 6.31 -3.58
N PRO A 462 13.25 7.62 -3.29
CA PRO A 462 12.04 8.44 -3.11
C PRO A 462 11.19 8.51 -4.37
N SER A 463 11.83 8.53 -5.55
CA SER A 463 11.20 8.64 -6.87
C SER A 463 10.76 7.30 -7.48
N TRP A 464 11.19 6.17 -6.92
CA TRP A 464 10.82 4.85 -7.40
C TRP A 464 9.44 4.40 -6.89
N ASP A 465 8.60 3.88 -7.79
CA ASP A 465 7.23 3.42 -7.50
C ASP A 465 7.08 1.88 -7.45
N GLY A 466 8.15 1.14 -7.75
CA GLY A 466 8.15 -0.33 -7.74
C GLY A 466 7.72 -0.98 -9.05
N ALA A 467 7.39 -0.22 -10.10
CA ALA A 467 6.89 -0.76 -11.35
C ALA A 467 7.98 -1.26 -12.31
N GLU A 468 9.19 -0.68 -12.29
CA GLU A 468 10.23 -0.98 -13.27
C GLU A 468 11.13 -2.17 -12.89
N GLU A 469 11.44 -3.02 -13.87
CA GLU A 469 12.26 -4.22 -13.71
C GLU A 469 13.69 -3.96 -13.21
N TRP A 470 14.26 -2.77 -13.49
CA TRP A 470 15.59 -2.39 -13.01
C TRP A 470 15.67 -2.29 -11.47
N GLY A 471 14.52 -2.16 -10.81
CA GLY A 471 14.41 -2.16 -9.36
C GLY A 471 14.93 -3.43 -8.68
N VAL A 472 15.05 -4.54 -9.42
CA VAL A 472 15.71 -5.77 -8.93
C VAL A 472 17.18 -5.49 -8.58
N TRP A 473 17.94 -4.79 -9.43
CA TRP A 473 19.34 -4.42 -9.11
C TRP A 473 19.42 -3.46 -7.92
N LEU A 474 18.44 -2.57 -7.79
CA LEU A 474 18.37 -1.67 -6.64
C LEU A 474 18.19 -2.44 -5.33
N LEU A 475 17.31 -3.44 -5.29
CA LEU A 475 17.00 -4.23 -4.09
C LEU A 475 18.05 -5.32 -3.77
N TYR A 476 18.68 -5.95 -4.77
CA TYR A 476 19.63 -7.05 -4.54
C TYR A 476 21.10 -6.63 -4.55
N ASP A 477 21.47 -5.58 -5.28
CA ASP A 477 22.88 -5.27 -5.53
C ASP A 477 23.28 -3.96 -4.86
N ILE A 478 22.45 -2.92 -4.99
CA ILE A 478 22.80 -1.55 -4.57
C ILE A 478 22.43 -1.31 -3.10
N LEU A 479 21.16 -1.48 -2.71
CA LEU A 479 20.73 -1.26 -1.32
C LEU A 479 21.46 -2.13 -0.29
N PRO A 480 21.71 -3.43 -0.57
CA PRO A 480 22.54 -4.29 0.28
C PRO A 480 23.96 -3.79 0.55
N ALA A 481 24.53 -2.95 -0.32
CA ALA A 481 25.89 -2.43 -0.19
C ALA A 481 26.00 -1.05 0.48
N LEU A 482 24.88 -0.34 0.70
CA LEU A 482 24.89 1.02 1.26
C LEU A 482 25.63 1.12 2.60
N ALA A 483 26.22 2.28 2.88
CA ALA A 483 26.77 2.58 4.19
C ALA A 483 25.67 2.46 5.27
N ILE A 484 25.96 1.73 6.34
CA ILE A 484 25.00 1.45 7.40
C ILE A 484 24.97 2.62 8.38
N PRO A 485 23.83 3.28 8.61
CA PRO A 485 23.74 4.34 9.61
C PRO A 485 23.92 3.79 11.03
N SER A 486 24.50 4.60 11.91
CA SER A 486 24.77 4.23 13.30
C SER A 486 23.52 4.16 14.18
N THR A 487 22.39 4.72 13.73
CA THR A 487 21.10 4.70 14.45
C THR A 487 19.96 4.17 13.58
N PHE A 488 18.92 3.64 14.24
CA PHE A 488 17.73 3.14 13.55
C PHE A 488 16.93 4.29 12.91
N SER A 489 16.93 5.49 13.51
CA SER A 489 16.21 6.65 13.00
C SER A 489 16.81 7.18 11.68
N ASP A 490 18.14 7.13 11.53
CA ASP A 490 18.82 7.47 10.28
C ASP A 490 18.54 6.43 9.18
N LEU A 491 18.59 5.14 9.52
CA LEU A 491 18.24 4.06 8.60
C LEU A 491 16.76 4.11 8.18
N TRP A 492 15.89 4.45 9.12
CA TRP A 492 14.46 4.67 8.90
C TRP A 492 14.18 5.75 7.86
N SER A 493 14.66 6.96 8.14
CA SER A 493 14.37 8.17 7.36
C SER A 493 14.98 8.13 5.95
N LYS A 494 16.13 7.47 5.78
CA LYS A 494 16.84 7.38 4.49
C LYS A 494 16.44 6.19 3.62
N VAL A 495 16.05 5.05 4.23
CA VAL A 495 15.83 3.80 3.50
C VAL A 495 14.49 3.15 3.85
N LEU A 496 14.24 2.85 5.14
CA LEU A 496 13.15 1.93 5.50
C LEU A 496 11.76 2.50 5.21
N ILE A 497 11.54 3.81 5.38
CA ILE A 497 10.26 4.46 5.05
C ILE A 497 9.84 4.27 3.58
N TYR A 498 10.81 4.20 2.67
CA TYR A 498 10.56 3.96 1.24
C TYR A 498 10.36 2.47 0.97
N LEU A 499 11.11 1.59 1.64
CA LEU A 499 10.92 0.14 1.55
C LEU A 499 9.58 -0.31 2.15
N GLU A 500 9.12 0.31 3.23
CA GLU A 500 7.80 0.11 3.82
C GLU A 500 6.69 0.42 2.81
N ARG A 501 6.73 1.62 2.21
CA ARG A 501 5.81 2.03 1.14
C ARG A 501 5.81 1.03 -0.03
N LEU A 502 6.99 0.64 -0.50
CA LEU A 502 7.15 -0.31 -1.61
C LEU A 502 6.75 -1.74 -1.23
N PHE A 503 6.84 -2.12 0.04
CA PHE A 503 6.39 -3.42 0.52
C PHE A 503 4.87 -3.46 0.60
N LEU A 504 4.25 -2.49 1.29
CA LEU A 504 2.79 -2.41 1.46
C LEU A 504 2.07 -2.31 0.10
N PHE A 505 2.55 -1.46 -0.83
CA PHE A 505 1.85 -1.19 -2.10
C PHE A 505 2.46 -1.89 -3.34
N GLY A 506 3.63 -2.54 -3.21
CA GLY A 506 4.30 -3.18 -4.34
C GLY A 506 3.81 -4.59 -4.66
N THR A 507 4.35 -5.17 -5.74
CA THR A 507 4.04 -6.53 -6.16
C THR A 507 4.71 -7.57 -5.26
N ALA A 508 4.20 -8.82 -5.25
CA ALA A 508 4.81 -9.94 -4.53
C ALA A 508 6.31 -10.15 -4.84
N LYS A 509 6.75 -9.87 -6.08
CA LYS A 509 8.18 -9.91 -6.47
C LYS A 509 9.00 -8.81 -5.78
N VAL A 510 8.45 -7.59 -5.70
CA VAL A 510 9.09 -6.46 -5.01
C VAL A 510 9.16 -6.75 -3.51
N ARG A 511 8.08 -7.24 -2.90
CA ARG A 511 8.05 -7.66 -1.49
C ARG A 511 9.08 -8.73 -1.16
N TYR A 512 9.17 -9.77 -2.01
CA TYR A 512 10.19 -10.81 -1.91
C TYR A 512 11.59 -10.21 -1.95
N ALA A 513 11.89 -9.36 -2.95
CA ALA A 513 13.19 -8.74 -3.11
C ALA A 513 13.57 -7.79 -1.97
N ILE A 514 12.61 -7.05 -1.41
CA ILE A 514 12.81 -6.21 -0.22
C ILE A 514 13.21 -7.09 0.97
N VAL A 515 12.43 -8.12 1.32
CA VAL A 515 12.68 -8.88 2.56
C VAL A 515 13.84 -9.87 2.40
N ALA A 516 13.82 -10.71 1.35
CA ALA A 516 14.82 -11.75 1.12
C ALA A 516 16.17 -11.20 0.63
N GLY A 517 16.14 -10.12 -0.16
CA GLY A 517 17.34 -9.42 -0.63
C GLY A 517 17.76 -8.33 0.35
N THR A 518 17.08 -7.19 0.30
CA THR A 518 17.51 -5.97 0.99
C THR A 518 17.62 -6.13 2.50
N LEU A 519 16.52 -6.47 3.18
CA LEU A 519 16.46 -6.47 4.65
C LEU A 519 17.31 -7.60 5.25
N SER A 520 17.33 -8.77 4.61
CA SER A 520 18.19 -9.90 5.01
C SER A 520 19.68 -9.60 4.88
N SER A 521 20.09 -8.91 3.80
CA SER A 521 21.50 -8.53 3.63
C SER A 521 21.91 -7.38 4.56
N LEU A 522 21.07 -6.35 4.71
CA LEU A 522 21.29 -5.29 5.69
C LEU A 522 21.40 -5.83 7.12
N LEU A 523 20.54 -6.79 7.51
CA LEU A 523 20.62 -7.46 8.80
C LEU A 523 21.93 -8.24 8.98
N SER A 524 22.34 -8.99 7.95
CA SER A 524 23.60 -9.75 7.97
C SER A 524 24.80 -8.84 8.20
N ARG A 525 24.83 -7.68 7.51
CA ARG A 525 25.88 -6.68 7.68
C ARG A 525 25.79 -5.99 9.04
N LEU A 526 24.59 -5.56 9.48
CA LEU A 526 24.35 -4.99 10.81
C LEU A 526 24.83 -5.88 11.96
N ALA A 527 24.63 -7.20 11.86
CA ALA A 527 25.05 -8.17 12.88
C ALA A 527 26.58 -8.41 12.89
N ARG A 528 27.27 -8.18 11.77
CA ARG A 528 28.73 -8.38 11.61
C ARG A 528 29.55 -7.10 11.83
N HIS A 529 29.00 -5.94 11.47
CA HIS A 529 29.62 -4.62 11.64
C HIS A 529 29.94 -4.40 13.13
N GLY A 530 31.14 -3.90 13.46
CA GLY A 530 31.64 -3.84 14.84
C GLY A 530 32.12 -5.19 15.42
N ARG A 531 32.62 -6.12 14.58
CA ARG A 531 33.59 -7.14 15.06
C ARG A 531 35.02 -6.57 15.16
N GLU A 532 35.31 -5.49 14.43
CA GLU A 532 36.64 -4.92 14.26
C GLU A 532 36.78 -3.54 14.96
N GLU A 533 35.75 -2.70 14.87
CA GLU A 533 35.72 -1.41 15.56
C GLU A 533 35.25 -1.53 17.01
N HIS A 534 35.90 -0.78 17.91
CA HIS A 534 35.68 -0.81 19.37
C HIS A 534 34.36 -0.13 19.82
N GLY A 535 33.33 -0.13 18.97
CA GLY A 535 32.02 0.44 19.26
C GLY A 535 31.28 -0.30 20.37
N SER A 536 30.38 0.40 21.06
CA SER A 536 29.57 -0.20 22.12
C SER A 536 28.66 -1.29 21.57
N SER A 537 28.91 -2.55 21.94
CA SER A 537 28.11 -3.71 21.52
C SER A 537 26.61 -3.55 21.83
N ALA A 538 26.27 -2.77 22.87
CA ALA A 538 24.89 -2.48 23.24
C ALA A 538 24.16 -1.59 22.21
N ALA A 539 24.86 -0.65 21.58
CA ALA A 539 24.27 0.20 20.53
C ALA A 539 23.92 -0.63 19.29
N ARG A 540 24.82 -1.53 18.87
CA ARG A 540 24.55 -2.49 17.78
C ARG A 540 23.40 -3.44 18.14
N GLN A 541 23.39 -4.00 19.35
CA GLN A 541 22.29 -4.87 19.80
C GLN A 541 20.94 -4.16 19.75
N ARG A 542 20.87 -2.90 20.22
CA ARG A 542 19.66 -2.06 20.09
C ARG A 542 19.25 -1.88 18.63
N LEU A 543 20.18 -1.45 17.76
CA LEU A 543 19.90 -1.22 16.34
C LEU A 543 19.38 -2.47 15.62
N VAL A 544 20.02 -3.62 15.84
CA VAL A 544 19.59 -4.91 15.30
C VAL A 544 18.22 -5.32 15.85
N LYS A 545 17.97 -5.13 17.15
CA LYS A 545 16.69 -5.44 17.79
C LYS A 545 15.55 -4.58 17.23
N GLU A 546 15.76 -3.28 17.08
CA GLU A 546 14.80 -2.34 16.50
C GLU A 546 14.51 -2.68 15.02
N PHE A 547 15.54 -2.99 14.24
CA PHE A 547 15.42 -3.40 12.84
C PHE A 547 14.62 -4.70 12.65
N VAL A 548 14.91 -5.74 13.43
CA VAL A 548 14.14 -6.99 13.37
C VAL A 548 12.72 -6.79 13.90
N HIS A 549 12.52 -5.96 14.93
CA HIS A 549 11.17 -5.67 15.44
C HIS A 549 10.30 -4.94 14.41
N TRP A 550 10.83 -3.94 13.71
CA TRP A 550 10.11 -3.30 12.61
C TRP A 550 9.85 -4.28 11.46
N THR A 551 10.84 -5.07 11.05
CA THR A 551 10.62 -6.05 9.97
C THR A 551 9.53 -7.06 10.35
N ASN A 552 9.47 -7.47 11.62
CA ASN A 552 8.38 -8.32 12.13
C ASN A 552 7.01 -7.63 12.03
N HIS A 553 6.92 -6.34 12.38
CA HIS A 553 5.67 -5.56 12.23
C HIS A 553 5.21 -5.55 10.77
N LEU A 554 6.11 -5.19 9.86
CA LEU A 554 5.86 -5.13 8.42
C LEU A 554 5.36 -6.47 7.85
N LEU A 555 5.98 -7.58 8.25
CA LEU A 555 5.57 -8.94 7.85
C LEU A 555 4.19 -9.33 8.40
N VAL A 556 3.90 -8.99 9.66
CA VAL A 556 2.59 -9.23 10.27
C VAL A 556 1.51 -8.41 9.56
N GLU A 557 1.74 -7.12 9.33
CA GLU A 557 0.81 -6.20 8.68
C GLU A 557 0.44 -6.66 7.26
N SER A 558 1.43 -6.95 6.40
CA SER A 558 1.14 -7.49 5.05
C SER A 558 0.39 -8.82 5.10
N SER A 559 0.66 -9.68 6.09
CA SER A 559 -0.07 -10.94 6.25
C SER A 559 -1.51 -10.74 6.74
N LEU A 560 -1.87 -9.56 7.26
CA LEU A 560 -3.25 -9.18 7.57
C LEU A 560 -3.95 -8.53 6.37
N SER A 561 -3.28 -7.63 5.65
CA SER A 561 -3.87 -6.87 4.53
C SER A 561 -4.31 -7.73 3.35
N HIS A 562 -3.68 -8.90 3.12
CA HIS A 562 -3.86 -9.63 1.85
C HIS A 562 -4.99 -10.65 1.80
N GLY A 563 -5.65 -10.99 2.93
CA GLY A 563 -6.90 -11.77 2.99
C GLY A 563 -6.79 -13.24 2.59
N SER A 564 -6.28 -13.54 1.40
CA SER A 564 -5.73 -14.84 1.05
C SER A 564 -4.37 -15.05 1.71
N TRP A 565 -4.06 -16.31 2.04
CA TRP A 565 -2.72 -16.80 2.32
C TRP A 565 -1.68 -16.06 1.47
N GLY A 566 -0.76 -15.35 2.14
CA GLY A 566 0.27 -14.56 1.48
C GLY A 566 0.99 -15.40 0.44
N SER A 567 1.40 -14.78 -0.67
CA SER A 567 1.98 -15.52 -1.80
C SER A 567 3.14 -16.41 -1.31
N SER A 568 3.36 -17.57 -1.94
CA SER A 568 4.43 -18.48 -1.54
C SER A 568 5.81 -17.78 -1.49
N LEU A 569 5.99 -16.75 -2.32
CA LEU A 569 7.11 -15.81 -2.28
C LEU A 569 7.20 -15.05 -0.95
N GLU A 570 6.14 -14.39 -0.47
CA GLU A 570 6.16 -13.66 0.81
C GLU A 570 6.50 -14.58 1.99
N SER A 571 6.01 -15.82 1.94
CA SER A 571 6.36 -16.86 2.92
C SER A 571 7.86 -17.18 2.89
N GLU A 572 8.41 -17.51 1.71
CA GLU A 572 9.84 -17.83 1.55
C GLU A 572 10.74 -16.63 1.89
N ALA A 573 10.31 -15.40 1.61
CA ALA A 573 11.07 -14.20 1.94
C ALA A 573 11.20 -14.02 3.45
N ALA A 574 10.09 -14.16 4.17
CA ALA A 574 10.09 -14.09 5.63
C ALA A 574 10.89 -15.25 6.26
N ILE A 575 10.80 -16.48 5.73
CA ILE A 575 11.64 -17.60 6.19
C ILE A 575 13.12 -17.29 5.96
N THR A 576 13.49 -16.77 4.78
CA THR A 576 14.86 -16.37 4.45
C THR A 576 15.39 -15.32 5.43
N PHE A 577 14.57 -14.32 5.75
CA PHE A 577 14.91 -13.31 6.76
C PHE A 577 15.12 -13.93 8.15
N PHE A 578 14.23 -14.81 8.62
CA PHE A 578 14.40 -15.45 9.93
C PHE A 578 15.55 -16.48 9.97
N ARG A 579 15.92 -17.11 8.84
CA ARG A 579 17.18 -17.89 8.76
C ARG A 579 18.39 -17.00 9.03
N VAL A 580 18.42 -15.77 8.48
CA VAL A 580 19.47 -14.78 8.79
C VAL A 580 19.42 -14.34 10.25
N VAL A 581 18.23 -14.10 10.82
CA VAL A 581 18.08 -13.80 12.26
C VAL A 581 18.70 -14.93 13.11
N SER A 582 18.29 -16.17 12.89
CA SER A 582 18.79 -17.33 13.64
C SER A 582 20.29 -17.54 13.49
N ARG A 583 20.86 -17.29 12.30
CA ARG A 583 22.29 -17.48 12.05
C ARG A 583 23.09 -16.28 12.57
N GLU A 584 22.88 -15.11 12.01
CA GLU A 584 23.78 -13.96 12.19
C GLU A 584 23.49 -13.21 13.50
N VAL A 585 22.22 -12.91 13.80
CA VAL A 585 21.84 -12.13 15.00
C VAL A 585 22.04 -12.95 16.27
N THR A 586 21.52 -14.18 16.28
CA THR A 586 21.63 -15.05 17.47
C THR A 586 23.09 -15.40 17.76
N GLN A 587 23.92 -15.71 16.76
CA GLN A 587 25.34 -16.03 17.01
C GLN A 587 26.23 -14.79 17.26
N SER A 588 26.08 -13.70 16.51
CA SER A 588 26.98 -12.53 16.60
C SER A 588 26.55 -11.48 17.62
N CYS A 589 25.25 -11.25 17.78
CA CYS A 589 24.73 -10.23 18.71
C CYS A 589 24.33 -10.80 20.09
N ARG A 590 24.38 -12.12 20.30
CA ARG A 590 23.91 -12.78 21.54
C ARG A 590 22.47 -12.40 21.92
N LEU A 591 21.62 -12.24 20.91
CA LEU A 591 20.23 -11.80 21.03
C LEU A 591 19.30 -12.89 20.48
N VAL A 592 18.34 -13.34 21.29
CA VAL A 592 17.32 -14.30 20.88
C VAL A 592 16.11 -13.53 20.33
N VAL A 593 15.95 -13.54 19.00
CA VAL A 593 14.74 -13.04 18.34
C VAL A 593 14.10 -14.18 17.56
N LEU A 594 12.89 -14.56 17.98
CA LEU A 594 12.06 -15.56 17.31
C LEU A 594 11.13 -14.89 16.28
N PRO A 595 10.66 -15.63 15.26
CA PRO A 595 9.55 -15.20 14.43
C PRO A 595 8.29 -14.96 15.27
N PRO A 596 7.36 -14.06 14.85
CA PRO A 596 6.05 -13.93 15.45
C PRO A 596 5.31 -15.28 15.45
N THR A 597 4.71 -15.66 16.58
CA THR A 597 3.94 -16.91 16.73
C THR A 597 2.83 -16.99 15.69
N THR A 598 2.05 -15.91 15.56
CA THR A 598 0.99 -15.75 14.55
C THR A 598 1.46 -16.02 13.13
N TRP A 599 2.67 -15.60 12.75
CA TRP A 599 3.26 -15.88 11.44
C TRP A 599 3.72 -17.34 11.32
N ALA A 600 4.37 -17.88 12.35
CA ALA A 600 4.83 -19.28 12.36
C ALA A 600 3.65 -20.25 12.24
N HIS A 601 2.57 -20.02 12.99
CA HIS A 601 1.33 -20.80 12.86
C HIS A 601 0.66 -20.58 11.50
N ARG A 602 0.60 -19.36 10.94
CA ARG A 602 0.07 -19.14 9.59
C ARG A 602 0.80 -19.98 8.53
N LEU A 603 2.11 -20.17 8.66
CA LEU A 603 2.87 -21.04 7.77
C LEU A 603 2.65 -22.53 8.04
N LEU A 604 2.52 -22.96 9.30
CA LEU A 604 2.15 -24.33 9.66
C LEU A 604 0.77 -24.73 9.11
N LEU A 605 -0.19 -23.78 9.10
CA LEU A 605 -1.54 -23.97 8.58
C LEU A 605 -1.61 -23.89 7.04
N SER A 606 -0.50 -23.62 6.34
CA SER A 606 -0.47 -23.35 4.89
C SER A 606 -1.06 -24.49 4.06
N SER A 607 -1.71 -24.15 2.95
CA SER A 607 -2.24 -25.13 1.98
C SER A 607 -1.17 -25.79 1.10
N SER A 608 0.11 -25.48 1.31
CA SER A 608 1.24 -26.04 0.58
C SER A 608 2.27 -26.62 1.54
N LEU A 609 2.79 -27.81 1.24
CA LEU A 609 3.79 -28.49 2.08
C LEU A 609 5.16 -27.76 2.08
N PHE A 610 5.50 -27.02 1.02
CA PHE A 610 6.82 -26.38 0.90
C PHE A 610 7.06 -25.27 1.95
N PRO A 611 6.15 -24.30 2.20
CA PRO A 611 6.31 -23.37 3.32
C PRO A 611 6.38 -24.06 4.69
N ILE A 612 5.66 -25.16 4.89
CA ILE A 612 5.68 -25.90 6.16
C ILE A 612 7.06 -26.54 6.38
N ASP A 613 7.59 -27.23 5.36
CA ASP A 613 8.95 -27.80 5.37
C ASP A 613 10.03 -26.77 5.69
N ARG A 614 9.96 -25.62 5.01
CA ARG A 614 10.89 -24.51 5.18
C ARG A 614 10.82 -23.88 6.58
N VAL A 615 9.68 -23.96 7.28
CA VAL A 615 9.59 -23.56 8.69
C VAL A 615 10.08 -24.65 9.65
N TRP A 616 9.87 -25.94 9.38
CA TRP A 616 10.53 -27.01 10.17
C TRP A 616 12.06 -26.88 10.12
N GLU A 617 12.62 -26.61 8.93
CA GLU A 617 14.05 -26.32 8.75
C GLU A 617 14.50 -25.10 9.59
N LEU A 618 13.70 -24.03 9.58
CA LEU A 618 13.95 -22.83 10.39
C LEU A 618 13.91 -23.13 11.90
N MET A 619 12.97 -23.95 12.37
CA MET A 619 12.90 -24.37 13.78
C MET A 619 14.14 -25.18 14.18
N VAL A 620 14.63 -26.08 13.31
CA VAL A 620 15.89 -26.81 13.52
C VAL A 620 17.08 -25.84 13.64
N ALA A 621 17.18 -24.85 12.75
CA ALA A 621 18.21 -23.82 12.80
C ALA A 621 18.19 -23.03 14.12
N TYR A 622 17.01 -22.62 14.58
CA TYR A 622 16.84 -21.95 15.88
C TYR A 622 17.25 -22.82 17.06
N ALA A 623 16.85 -24.10 17.10
CA ALA A 623 17.22 -24.98 18.21
C ALA A 623 18.74 -25.19 18.31
N ASN A 624 19.42 -25.34 17.18
CA ASN A 624 20.88 -25.42 17.14
C ASN A 624 21.54 -24.13 17.65
N SER A 625 21.05 -22.97 17.18
CA SER A 625 21.55 -21.64 17.58
C SER A 625 21.32 -21.35 19.08
N LEU A 626 20.15 -21.74 19.62
CA LEU A 626 19.81 -21.63 21.02
C LEU A 626 20.64 -22.57 21.91
N LYS A 627 20.94 -23.78 21.44
CA LYS A 627 21.83 -24.72 22.14
C LYS A 627 23.25 -24.14 22.23
N GLU A 628 23.78 -23.62 21.12
CA GLU A 628 25.09 -22.97 21.08
C GLU A 628 25.16 -21.76 22.04
N LEU A 629 24.11 -20.92 22.06
CA LEU A 629 24.02 -19.80 23.00
C LEU A 629 23.99 -20.24 24.46
N LYS A 630 23.22 -21.26 24.82
CA LYS A 630 23.21 -21.80 26.19
C LYS A 630 24.59 -22.32 26.62
N THR A 631 25.31 -22.99 25.73
CA THR A 631 26.71 -23.42 25.99
C THR A 631 27.64 -22.21 26.17
N LYS A 632 27.53 -21.18 25.32
CA LYS A 632 28.31 -19.94 25.47
C LYS A 632 28.01 -19.22 26.78
N GLN A 633 26.74 -19.20 27.22
CA GLN A 633 26.34 -18.58 28.48
C GLN A 633 26.96 -19.29 29.68
N ALA A 634 26.87 -20.63 29.72
CA ALA A 634 27.46 -21.45 30.79
C ALA A 634 28.98 -21.27 30.91
N ASN A 635 29.66 -21.01 29.79
CA ASN A 635 31.10 -20.77 29.75
C ASN A 635 31.49 -19.30 30.00
N SER A 636 30.53 -18.37 30.03
CA SER A 636 30.79 -16.93 30.18
C SER A 636 30.44 -16.45 31.58
N ASN A 637 31.43 -15.97 32.33
CA ASN A 637 31.22 -15.39 33.65
C ASN A 637 30.42 -14.07 33.55
N GLY A 638 29.09 -14.18 33.65
CA GLY A 638 28.18 -13.04 33.80
C GLY A 638 27.68 -12.37 32.51
N THR A 639 27.91 -12.90 31.31
CA THR A 639 27.25 -12.33 30.12
C THR A 639 25.77 -12.73 30.07
N ILE A 640 24.88 -11.76 30.27
CA ILE A 640 23.44 -11.94 30.08
C ILE A 640 23.15 -12.02 28.58
N ILE A 641 22.41 -13.06 28.17
CA ILE A 641 21.86 -13.21 26.82
C ILE A 641 20.45 -12.63 26.82
N GLU A 642 20.20 -11.62 26.00
CA GLU A 642 18.89 -10.98 25.91
C GLU A 642 17.89 -11.86 25.14
N GLY A 643 16.67 -12.00 25.66
CA GLY A 643 15.58 -12.75 25.03
C GLY A 643 15.55 -14.26 25.33
N LEU A 644 16.41 -14.76 26.22
CA LEU A 644 16.46 -16.20 26.56
C LEU A 644 15.18 -16.71 27.24
N ASP A 645 14.41 -15.83 27.87
CA ASP A 645 13.05 -16.06 28.36
C ASP A 645 12.11 -16.58 27.26
N ARG A 646 12.30 -16.13 26.02
CA ARG A 646 11.50 -16.54 24.85
C ARG A 646 11.72 -18.00 24.45
N VAL A 647 12.69 -18.71 25.02
CA VAL A 647 12.86 -20.16 24.82
C VAL A 647 11.62 -20.94 25.26
N ALA A 648 10.82 -20.43 26.21
CA ALA A 648 9.52 -21.01 26.56
C ALA A 648 8.57 -21.01 25.34
N ILE A 649 8.40 -19.84 24.69
CA ILE A 649 7.57 -19.68 23.48
C ILE A 649 8.07 -20.59 22.35
N PHE A 650 9.39 -20.68 22.16
CA PHE A 650 9.98 -21.59 21.17
C PHE A 650 9.65 -23.05 21.45
N ASN A 651 9.69 -23.51 22.71
CA ASN A 651 9.29 -24.86 23.06
C ASN A 651 7.81 -25.13 22.78
N CYS A 652 6.92 -24.15 23.01
CA CYS A 652 5.50 -24.26 22.65
C CYS A 652 5.32 -24.40 21.12
N LEU A 653 6.06 -23.63 20.31
CA LEU A 653 6.08 -23.82 18.86
C LEU A 653 6.59 -25.21 18.47
N LEU A 654 7.66 -25.73 19.09
CA LEU A 654 8.12 -27.10 18.82
C LEU A 654 7.05 -28.15 19.13
N VAL A 655 6.24 -27.96 20.19
CA VAL A 655 5.10 -28.83 20.51
C VAL A 655 4.04 -28.76 19.41
N ASP A 656 3.62 -27.57 19.02
CA ASP A 656 2.60 -27.36 17.97
C ASP A 656 3.01 -28.00 16.64
N PHE A 657 4.25 -27.79 16.22
CA PHE A 657 4.80 -28.36 14.99
C PHE A 657 4.99 -29.88 15.08
N SER A 658 5.29 -30.44 16.27
CA SER A 658 5.38 -31.89 16.47
C SER A 658 4.01 -32.58 16.42
N LEU A 659 2.97 -31.93 16.96
CA LEU A 659 1.59 -32.43 16.89
C LEU A 659 1.10 -32.53 15.43
N ALA A 660 1.45 -31.55 14.60
CA ALA A 660 1.17 -31.53 13.17
C ALA A 660 1.95 -32.60 12.35
N ILE A 661 3.07 -33.14 12.84
CA ILE A 661 3.77 -34.23 12.15
C ILE A 661 3.15 -35.60 12.51
N HIS A 662 3.00 -35.90 13.81
CA HIS A 662 2.79 -37.30 14.22
C HIS A 662 1.36 -37.72 14.59
N HIS A 663 0.41 -36.79 14.81
CA HIS A 663 -0.91 -37.11 15.39
C HIS A 663 -0.80 -38.09 16.58
N GLN A 664 -0.04 -37.70 17.61
CA GLN A 664 0.01 -38.48 18.85
C GLN A 664 -1.32 -38.35 19.59
N LYS A 665 -1.75 -39.42 20.30
CA LYS A 665 -2.88 -39.30 21.24
C LYS A 665 -2.54 -38.23 22.27
N HIS A 666 -3.43 -37.26 22.44
CA HIS A 666 -3.19 -36.12 23.33
C HIS A 666 -2.97 -36.57 24.78
N ASP A 667 -1.76 -36.33 25.30
CA ASP A 667 -1.52 -36.15 26.72
C ASP A 667 -1.96 -34.73 27.08
N GLU A 668 -2.79 -34.57 28.11
CA GLU A 668 -3.29 -33.28 28.60
C GLU A 668 -2.15 -32.30 28.97
N LYS A 669 -0.98 -32.83 29.35
CA LYS A 669 0.22 -32.01 29.60
C LYS A 669 0.76 -31.36 28.33
N VAL A 670 0.60 -32.01 27.18
CA VAL A 670 1.10 -31.51 25.88
C VAL A 670 0.15 -30.47 25.31
N THR A 671 -1.17 -30.65 25.44
CA THR A 671 -2.15 -29.60 25.09
C THR A 671 -1.99 -28.36 25.97
N GLY A 672 -1.64 -28.55 27.25
CA GLY A 672 -1.27 -27.48 28.18
C GLY A 672 0.04 -26.74 27.87
N MET A 673 0.75 -27.05 26.78
CA MET A 673 1.93 -26.33 26.29
C MET A 673 1.76 -25.75 24.88
N SER A 674 0.59 -25.94 24.26
CA SER A 674 0.33 -25.53 22.88
C SER A 674 -0.25 -24.13 22.80
N ILE A 675 0.33 -23.27 21.96
CA ILE A 675 -0.20 -21.91 21.74
C ILE A 675 -1.52 -21.99 20.96
N LEU A 676 -1.63 -22.92 19.99
CA LEU A 676 -2.86 -23.15 19.23
C LEU A 676 -4.05 -23.50 20.15
N TYR A 677 -3.82 -24.24 21.23
CA TYR A 677 -4.86 -24.59 22.20
C TYR A 677 -5.11 -23.53 23.29
N GLN A 678 -4.09 -22.74 23.67
CA GLN A 678 -4.20 -21.73 24.73
C GLN A 678 -4.78 -20.38 24.25
N ASP A 679 -4.30 -19.88 23.12
CA ASP A 679 -4.62 -18.51 22.68
C ASP A 679 -5.86 -18.44 21.77
N THR A 680 -6.45 -19.58 21.39
CA THR A 680 -7.68 -19.61 20.58
C THR A 680 -8.89 -19.25 21.46
N PRO A 681 -9.64 -18.16 21.16
CA PRO A 681 -10.80 -17.76 21.97
C PRO A 681 -11.87 -18.85 22.03
N GLU A 682 -12.50 -19.04 23.19
CA GLU A 682 -13.50 -20.11 23.40
C GLU A 682 -14.72 -19.97 22.47
N THR A 683 -15.02 -18.76 22.00
CA THR A 683 -15.99 -18.49 20.93
C THR A 683 -15.60 -19.10 19.58
N THR A 684 -14.32 -19.03 19.20
CA THR A 684 -13.75 -19.67 18.01
C THR A 684 -13.75 -21.19 18.17
N ILE A 685 -13.34 -21.70 19.34
CA ILE A 685 -13.41 -23.14 19.65
C ILE A 685 -14.85 -23.66 19.52
N THR A 686 -15.83 -22.91 20.04
CA THR A 686 -17.26 -23.28 19.95
C THR A 686 -17.78 -23.28 18.51
N ARG A 687 -17.37 -22.30 17.69
CA ARG A 687 -17.69 -22.26 16.25
C ARG A 687 -17.06 -23.42 15.47
N LEU A 688 -15.90 -23.90 15.89
CA LEU A 688 -15.20 -25.07 15.34
C LEU A 688 -15.69 -26.40 15.93
N GLY A 689 -16.92 -26.49 16.45
CA GLY A 689 -17.49 -27.73 16.97
C GLY A 689 -17.12 -28.08 18.42
N GLY A 690 -16.53 -27.14 19.16
CA GLY A 690 -16.17 -27.30 20.57
C GLY A 690 -14.80 -27.96 20.79
N LYS A 691 -14.41 -28.09 22.07
CA LYS A 691 -13.07 -28.58 22.47
C LYS A 691 -12.78 -29.99 21.93
N ALA A 692 -13.77 -30.87 21.86
CA ALA A 692 -13.61 -32.21 21.29
C ALA A 692 -13.20 -32.17 19.80
N MET A 693 -13.87 -31.35 18.98
CA MET A 693 -13.51 -31.21 17.57
C MET A 693 -12.15 -30.51 17.39
N LEU A 694 -11.81 -29.54 18.26
CA LEU A 694 -10.47 -28.93 18.27
C LEU A 694 -9.35 -29.93 18.64
N HIS A 695 -9.60 -30.86 19.58
CA HIS A 695 -8.62 -31.88 19.98
C HIS A 695 -8.55 -33.09 19.03
N GLU A 696 -9.62 -33.46 18.33
CA GLU A 696 -9.59 -34.62 17.42
C GLU A 696 -9.43 -34.25 15.94
N THR A 697 -9.98 -33.11 15.50
CA THR A 697 -10.02 -32.75 14.07
C THR A 697 -8.90 -31.81 13.67
N MET A 698 -8.52 -30.84 14.52
CA MET A 698 -7.42 -29.91 14.17
C MET A 698 -6.08 -30.65 13.96
N PRO A 699 -5.63 -31.59 14.82
CA PRO A 699 -4.40 -32.34 14.55
C PRO A 699 -4.48 -33.20 13.30
N ARG A 700 -5.67 -33.70 12.91
CA ARG A 700 -5.87 -34.43 11.65
C ARG A 700 -5.78 -33.51 10.45
N MET A 701 -6.37 -32.32 10.52
CA MET A 701 -6.29 -31.32 9.45
C MET A 701 -4.88 -30.76 9.26
N LEU A 702 -4.02 -30.84 10.27
CA LEU A 702 -2.60 -30.42 10.21
C LEU A 702 -1.62 -31.58 10.04
N SER A 703 -2.05 -32.82 10.25
CA SER A 703 -1.26 -34.03 10.05
C SER A 703 -0.74 -34.12 8.62
N ILE A 704 0.54 -34.48 8.46
CA ILE A 704 1.17 -34.73 7.15
C ILE A 704 0.52 -35.91 6.39
N GLU A 705 -0.31 -36.71 7.06
CA GLU A 705 -1.07 -37.81 6.42
C GLU A 705 -2.45 -37.40 5.92
N THR A 706 -3.11 -36.46 6.60
CA THR A 706 -4.54 -36.16 6.36
C THR A 706 -4.84 -34.68 6.12
N GLY A 707 -3.82 -33.82 6.20
CA GLY A 707 -3.92 -32.40 5.95
C GLY A 707 -4.01 -32.05 4.47
N ALA A 708 -4.68 -30.94 4.16
CA ALA A 708 -4.91 -30.50 2.78
C ALA A 708 -3.60 -30.27 2.00
N ALA A 709 -2.54 -29.82 2.68
CA ALA A 709 -1.23 -29.54 2.10
C ALA A 709 -0.48 -30.78 1.60
N SER A 710 -0.77 -31.95 2.18
CA SER A 710 -0.04 -33.20 1.92
C SER A 710 -0.85 -34.26 1.18
N ALA A 711 -2.18 -34.15 1.15
CA ALA A 711 -3.10 -35.12 0.53
C ALA A 711 -2.71 -35.52 -0.92
N GLN A 712 -2.16 -34.59 -1.72
CA GLN A 712 -1.67 -34.90 -3.07
C GLN A 712 -0.43 -35.80 -3.05
N PHE A 713 0.52 -35.58 -2.12
CA PHE A 713 1.72 -36.39 -1.96
C PHE A 713 1.40 -37.77 -1.39
N VAL A 714 0.46 -37.86 -0.43
CA VAL A 714 -0.07 -39.14 0.07
C VAL A 714 -0.68 -39.96 -1.07
N SER A 715 -1.52 -39.33 -1.90
CA SER A 715 -2.13 -39.99 -3.07
C SER A 715 -1.08 -40.48 -4.07
N GLN A 716 -0.04 -39.67 -4.35
CA GLN A 716 1.08 -40.10 -5.20
C GLN A 716 1.86 -41.29 -4.60
N PHE A 717 2.14 -41.27 -3.30
CA PHE A 717 2.82 -42.35 -2.59
C PHE A 717 2.00 -43.66 -2.61
N LEU A 718 0.69 -43.59 -2.33
CA LEU A 718 -0.20 -44.76 -2.38
C LEU A 718 -0.27 -45.35 -3.79
N CYS A 719 -0.45 -44.51 -4.81
CA CYS A 719 -0.46 -44.94 -6.22
C CYS A 719 0.86 -45.61 -6.64
N ARG A 720 2.02 -45.08 -6.23
CA ARG A 720 3.35 -45.70 -6.50
C ARG A 720 3.49 -47.07 -5.83
N ASN A 721 2.89 -47.28 -4.67
CA ASN A 721 2.87 -48.57 -3.97
C ASN A 721 1.71 -49.50 -4.39
N GLY A 722 1.06 -49.23 -5.54
CA GLY A 722 0.01 -50.08 -6.09
C GLY A 722 -1.32 -50.04 -5.31
N ARG A 723 -1.53 -49.03 -4.46
CA ARG A 723 -2.78 -48.85 -3.71
C ARG A 723 -3.65 -47.78 -4.35
N LEU A 724 -4.94 -48.05 -4.39
CA LEU A 724 -5.93 -47.01 -4.68
C LEU A 724 -5.97 -46.03 -3.51
N PRO A 725 -6.08 -44.70 -3.75
CA PRO A 725 -6.35 -43.74 -2.71
C PRO A 725 -7.78 -43.94 -2.20
N LEU A 726 -7.91 -44.78 -1.17
CA LEU A 726 -9.10 -44.83 -0.31
C LEU A 726 -9.26 -43.44 0.35
N GLY A 727 -10.50 -43.06 0.66
CA GLY A 727 -10.86 -41.68 1.01
C GLY A 727 -10.04 -41.09 2.17
N VAL A 728 -10.00 -39.76 2.27
CA VAL A 728 -9.13 -38.90 3.11
C VAL A 728 -9.25 -39.16 4.64
N GLY A 729 -8.89 -40.35 5.10
CA GLY A 729 -9.13 -40.83 6.46
C GLY A 729 -8.40 -42.11 6.86
N GLU A 730 -7.80 -42.87 5.92
CA GLU A 730 -6.83 -43.90 6.30
C GLU A 730 -5.49 -43.26 6.68
N LEU A 731 -5.27 -43.10 7.98
CA LEU A 731 -3.99 -42.69 8.57
C LEU A 731 -2.91 -43.73 8.22
N LEU A 732 -1.74 -43.26 7.79
CA LEU A 732 -0.59 -44.13 7.53
C LEU A 732 -0.01 -44.58 8.87
N GLN A 733 0.18 -45.90 9.04
CA GLN A 733 0.62 -46.45 10.33
C GLN A 733 1.91 -47.27 10.21
N GLY A 734 2.67 -47.29 11.31
CA GLY A 734 3.88 -48.09 11.45
C GLY A 734 4.88 -47.89 10.31
N LYS A 735 5.24 -48.99 9.63
CA LYS A 735 6.23 -49.01 8.56
C LYS A 735 5.85 -48.14 7.36
N GLU A 736 4.56 -48.06 7.03
CA GLU A 736 4.08 -47.32 5.86
C GLU A 736 4.22 -45.81 6.05
N LYS A 737 3.97 -45.32 7.27
CA LYS A 737 4.23 -43.93 7.66
C LYS A 737 5.71 -43.57 7.50
N HIS A 738 6.61 -44.45 7.94
CA HIS A 738 8.06 -44.23 7.79
C HIS A 738 8.48 -44.22 6.32
N GLN A 739 7.98 -45.16 5.51
CA GLN A 739 8.23 -45.18 4.05
C GLN A 739 7.69 -43.92 3.35
N TYR A 740 6.59 -43.34 3.82
CA TYR A 740 6.07 -42.09 3.30
C TYR A 740 6.94 -40.88 3.69
N PHE A 741 7.48 -40.82 4.91
CA PHE A 741 8.49 -39.82 5.27
C PHE A 741 9.79 -39.97 4.46
N GLU A 742 10.26 -41.20 4.24
CA GLU A 742 11.40 -41.45 3.33
C GLU A 742 11.11 -40.98 1.90
N PHE A 743 9.89 -41.18 1.39
CA PHE A 743 9.45 -40.68 0.09
C PHE A 743 9.44 -39.14 0.04
N LEU A 744 8.83 -38.47 1.03
CA LEU A 744 8.82 -37.00 1.10
C LEU A 744 10.24 -36.42 1.16
N TRP A 745 11.13 -37.05 1.92
CA TRP A 745 12.52 -36.61 2.01
C TRP A 745 13.30 -36.88 0.72
N LYS A 746 13.43 -38.15 0.32
CA LYS A 746 14.36 -38.59 -0.74
C LYS A 746 13.86 -38.31 -2.16
N GLU A 747 12.55 -38.30 -2.38
CA GLU A 747 11.96 -38.14 -3.73
C GLU A 747 11.33 -36.76 -3.96
N ILE A 748 10.80 -36.11 -2.91
CA ILE A 748 10.20 -34.77 -3.01
C ILE A 748 11.16 -33.66 -2.54
N GLY A 749 12.15 -33.96 -1.69
CA GLY A 749 13.12 -32.99 -1.19
C GLY A 749 12.68 -32.21 0.05
N MET A 750 11.85 -32.82 0.91
CA MET A 750 11.39 -32.24 2.19
C MET A 750 12.44 -32.42 3.30
N ASP A 751 13.58 -31.74 3.14
CA ASP A 751 14.72 -31.82 4.06
C ASP A 751 14.41 -31.24 5.45
N GLY A 752 13.58 -30.20 5.54
CA GLY A 752 13.22 -29.54 6.78
C GLY A 752 12.41 -30.45 7.71
N LEU A 753 11.42 -31.14 7.14
CA LEU A 753 10.63 -32.18 7.80
C LEU A 753 11.52 -33.28 8.39
N HIS A 754 12.39 -33.86 7.56
CA HIS A 754 13.26 -34.95 7.98
C HIS A 754 14.27 -34.51 9.06
N ALA A 755 14.84 -33.31 8.94
CA ALA A 755 15.73 -32.75 9.96
C ALA A 755 15.01 -32.50 11.29
N PHE A 756 13.75 -32.05 11.25
CA PHE A 756 12.92 -31.83 12.44
C PHE A 756 12.52 -33.14 13.11
N GLU A 757 12.06 -34.14 12.34
CA GLU A 757 11.74 -35.48 12.84
C GLU A 757 12.96 -36.10 13.55
N THR A 758 14.12 -36.06 12.89
CA THR A 758 15.40 -36.57 13.41
C THR A 758 15.83 -35.87 14.70
N LEU A 759 15.65 -34.54 14.81
CA LEU A 759 16.13 -33.77 15.95
C LEU A 759 15.21 -33.84 17.18
N PHE A 760 13.89 -33.82 16.97
CA PHE A 760 12.90 -33.65 18.04
C PHE A 760 12.03 -34.87 18.35
N ILE A 761 11.75 -35.72 17.35
CA ILE A 761 10.83 -36.85 17.50
C ILE A 761 11.59 -38.17 17.70
N ASN A 762 12.54 -38.50 16.81
CA ASN A 762 13.31 -39.75 16.84
C ASN A 762 14.34 -39.85 18.00
N ARG A 763 14.34 -38.88 18.92
CA ARG A 763 15.07 -38.92 20.20
C ARG A 763 14.16 -39.13 21.43
N ARG A 764 12.85 -39.23 21.22
CA ARG A 764 11.83 -39.44 22.25
C ARG A 764 11.12 -40.79 22.15
N ILE A 765 11.21 -41.43 20.98
CA ILE A 765 10.87 -42.84 20.73
C ILE A 765 12.13 -43.66 20.99
#